data_AF-A0A847JUI3-F1
#
_entry.id   AF-A0A847JUI3-F1
#
_cell.length_a   1.000
_cell.length_b   1.000
_cell.length_c   1.000
_cell.angle_alpha   90.00
_cell.angle_beta   90.00
_cell.angle_gamma   90.00
#
_symmetry.space_group_name_H-M   'P 1'
#
loop_
_entity.id
_entity.type
_entity.pdbx_description
1 polymer ?
#
loop_
_entity_poly.entity_id
_entity_poly.type
_entity_poly.pdbx_seq_one_letter_code
_entity_poly.pdbx_strand_id
1 'polypeptide(L)'
;MTPYVCLLVLALAIAASSACAVREDDGELPVIAPGPFAPTYDSLKQYRCPDWFRDAKLGIWAHWGPQAVPMAGDWYARNMYIQGHRQYEHHLKHYGHPAEQGYKDIIPLWKAEKWDPDRLMALYKKAGARYFVSMGCHHDNFDLWNSQHNPWNAVKMGPKRDVVGEWQKAARKHGLKFGVSEHLGASFTWFQTSHGSDKEGPLAGRPYDGADPQWASLYHRAAEPGDTGWYTVDPRWHRTWFDRIRDLVDHYKPDLLYTDGGVPFGNDWGRAMIAHFYNADPHRVGVRPQVVYNCKQQSDGRWVDDLERGVMPCILPYPWQTDTSIGDWYYNADWRYRDIGWTIHMLLDIVSKNGNLLLNVVQRPDGSLDPEVETLLEQMAVWMEANGEGIYGTRPWITFGEGSTRARGGHFAEDYAYTSSDIRFTWKRGVLYAFAMGRPENGTLMIRSLATTAGAGRVRNVSVLGYRGKIEWRQDAEGLQVTLPSAPLSDVAIGLKITGSRLRDFTPPEPQATIVEAQPDGSFTLKIEDAALHGPGIRPERRGDRDNLGFWDSAGDWVSWKLRVTQVGPYEVRFMCATPHSGAALSVELSGAKKTVAVPASGSWDEYRSIVVGPFQVKKAGEITLAFRPGDPMTWKAINLADVSVVAKQ
;
A
#
# COMPACT_ATOMS: atom_id res chain seq x y z
N MET A 1 21.11 63.00 66.41
CA MET A 1 20.39 63.87 65.45
C MET A 1 20.15 63.06 64.18
N THR A 2 18.88 62.82 63.86
CA THR A 2 18.30 62.31 62.60
C THR A 2 18.70 63.23 61.40
N PRO A 3 18.49 62.93 60.09
CA PRO A 3 17.55 61.94 59.50
C PRO A 3 17.98 61.15 58.21
N TYR A 4 17.13 60.16 57.88
CA TYR A 4 16.75 59.51 56.61
C TYR A 4 17.27 60.06 55.26
N VAL A 5 17.60 59.14 54.32
CA VAL A 5 17.07 59.10 52.93
C VAL A 5 17.08 57.66 52.38
N CYS A 6 15.90 57.18 51.97
CA CYS A 6 15.70 56.02 51.08
C CYS A 6 16.07 56.39 49.64
N LEU A 7 16.71 55.50 48.90
CA LEU A 7 16.75 55.54 47.43
C LEU A 7 16.54 54.14 46.85
N LEU A 8 15.32 53.94 46.32
CA LEU A 8 14.99 52.92 45.33
C LEU A 8 15.86 53.15 44.09
N VAL A 9 16.45 52.09 43.54
CA VAL A 9 16.84 52.04 42.13
C VAL A 9 16.11 50.85 41.49
N LEU A 10 15.26 51.20 40.52
CA LEU A 10 14.49 50.33 39.65
C LEU A 10 15.40 49.31 38.95
N ALA A 11 15.10 48.02 39.09
CA ALA A 11 15.60 46.99 38.19
C ALA A 11 14.69 46.95 36.94
N LEU A 12 15.20 47.39 35.79
CA LEU A 12 14.60 47.10 34.50
C LEU A 12 14.85 45.63 34.17
N ALA A 13 13.83 44.79 34.31
CA ALA A 13 13.80 43.46 33.72
C ALA A 13 13.56 43.60 32.21
N ILE A 14 14.60 43.41 31.40
CA ILE A 14 14.45 43.18 29.96
C ILE A 14 13.94 41.76 29.80
N ALA A 15 12.65 41.63 29.49
CA ALA A 15 12.08 40.39 29.00
C ALA A 15 12.68 40.09 27.62
N ALA A 16 13.60 39.13 27.56
CA ALA A 16 14.05 38.56 26.29
C ALA A 16 12.89 37.74 25.72
N SER A 17 12.28 38.26 24.65
CA SER A 17 11.39 37.51 23.79
C SER A 17 12.19 36.34 23.19
N SER A 18 11.83 35.10 23.55
CA SER A 18 12.30 33.90 22.86
C SER A 18 11.63 33.83 21.49
N ALA A 19 12.08 34.68 20.56
CA ALA A 19 11.90 34.43 19.14
C ALA A 19 12.82 33.26 18.76
N CYS A 20 12.23 32.19 18.24
CA CYS A 20 12.95 31.03 17.73
C CYS A 20 13.80 31.50 16.52
N ALA A 21 15.08 31.82 16.75
CA ALA A 21 15.99 32.19 15.68
C ALA A 21 16.33 30.94 14.87
N VAL A 22 15.85 30.91 13.62
CA VAL A 22 16.23 29.89 12.63
C VAL A 22 17.72 30.07 12.33
N ARG A 23 18.54 29.07 12.61
CA ARG A 23 19.95 29.03 12.18
C ARG A 23 20.01 29.06 10.65
N GLU A 24 20.84 29.94 10.09
CA GLU A 24 21.18 29.91 8.66
C GLU A 24 21.89 28.59 8.29
N ASP A 25 21.61 28.12 7.07
CA ASP A 25 22.06 26.84 6.53
C ASP A 25 23.50 26.94 6.03
N ASP A 26 24.40 26.18 6.64
CA ASP A 26 25.82 26.06 6.31
C ASP A 26 26.10 25.00 5.23
N GLY A 27 25.05 24.35 4.69
CA GLY A 27 25.18 23.29 3.68
C GLY A 27 25.69 21.96 4.26
N GLU A 28 25.75 21.83 5.59
CA GLU A 28 26.21 20.61 6.25
C GLU A 28 25.08 19.56 6.33
N LEU A 29 25.37 18.34 5.88
CA LEU A 29 24.43 17.22 5.98
C LEU A 29 24.07 16.93 7.45
N PRO A 30 22.85 16.43 7.75
CA PRO A 30 22.44 16.14 9.11
C PRO A 30 23.34 15.11 9.79
N VAL A 31 23.63 15.34 11.08
CA VAL A 31 24.30 14.35 11.92
C VAL A 31 23.34 13.19 12.23
N ILE A 32 23.70 12.01 11.74
CA ILE A 32 22.96 10.75 11.95
C ILE A 32 23.62 9.90 13.05
N ALA A 33 22.89 8.90 13.56
CA ALA A 33 23.45 7.94 14.52
C ALA A 33 24.61 7.15 13.88
N PRO A 34 25.68 6.83 14.63
CA PRO A 34 26.81 6.09 14.09
C PRO A 34 26.42 4.66 13.72
N GLY A 35 26.87 4.19 12.56
CA GLY A 35 26.61 2.83 12.10
C GLY A 35 26.97 2.63 10.63
N PRO A 36 26.67 1.44 10.07
CA PRO A 36 27.08 1.06 8.72
C PRO A 36 26.23 1.70 7.62
N PHE A 37 25.09 2.31 7.95
CA PHE A 37 24.22 2.96 6.97
C PHE A 37 24.62 4.42 6.80
N ALA A 38 24.96 4.78 5.56
CA ALA A 38 25.17 6.14 5.09
C ALA A 38 23.92 6.62 4.31
N PRO A 39 23.70 7.94 4.14
CA PRO A 39 22.54 8.51 3.45
C PRO A 39 22.61 8.34 1.91
N THR A 40 23.02 7.18 1.42
CA THR A 40 23.12 6.86 -0.01
C THR A 40 22.32 5.61 -0.33
N TYR A 41 21.74 5.56 -1.54
CA TYR A 41 20.96 4.38 -1.95
C TYR A 41 21.78 3.09 -1.92
N ASP A 42 23.04 3.13 -2.31
CA ASP A 42 23.91 1.94 -2.29
C ASP A 42 24.17 1.45 -0.87
N SER A 43 24.39 2.36 0.09
CA SER A 43 24.53 1.96 1.49
C SER A 43 23.24 1.37 2.05
N LEU A 44 22.06 1.93 1.69
CA LEU A 44 20.77 1.42 2.17
C LEU A 44 20.44 0.01 1.64
N LYS A 45 21.01 -0.45 0.51
CA LYS A 45 20.77 -1.79 -0.06
C LYS A 45 21.24 -2.95 0.83
N GLN A 46 22.05 -2.67 1.85
CA GLN A 46 22.44 -3.67 2.84
C GLN A 46 21.29 -4.02 3.81
N TYR A 47 20.20 -3.23 3.83
CA TYR A 47 19.02 -3.50 4.64
C TYR A 47 18.40 -4.85 4.28
N ARG A 48 17.86 -5.51 5.31
CA ARG A 48 17.10 -6.75 5.16
C ARG A 48 15.88 -6.66 6.07
N CYS A 49 14.70 -6.71 5.48
CA CYS A 49 13.44 -6.68 6.21
C CYS A 49 13.43 -7.76 7.32
N PRO A 50 13.20 -7.38 8.58
CA PRO A 50 13.28 -8.31 9.71
C PRO A 50 12.15 -9.33 9.70
N ASP A 51 12.44 -10.53 10.19
CA ASP A 51 11.47 -11.63 10.14
C ASP A 51 10.23 -11.37 10.98
N TRP A 52 10.32 -10.60 12.07
CA TRP A 52 9.13 -10.24 12.87
C TRP A 52 8.07 -9.54 12.02
N PHE A 53 8.48 -8.64 11.12
CA PHE A 53 7.55 -7.90 10.27
C PHE A 53 6.94 -8.83 9.24
N ARG A 54 7.78 -9.62 8.58
CA ARG A 54 7.36 -10.64 7.62
C ARG A 54 6.45 -11.69 8.25
N ASP A 55 6.56 -11.94 9.55
CA ASP A 55 5.73 -12.90 10.29
C ASP A 55 4.43 -12.29 10.81
N ALA A 56 4.38 -10.97 10.98
CA ALA A 56 3.28 -10.24 11.61
C ALA A 56 2.00 -10.21 10.78
N LYS A 57 2.12 -9.99 9.46
CA LYS A 57 1.03 -9.98 8.44
C LYS A 57 -0.04 -8.90 8.57
N LEU A 58 -0.54 -8.65 9.78
CA LEU A 58 -1.61 -7.71 10.06
C LEU A 58 -1.19 -6.70 11.12
N GLY A 59 -1.31 -5.43 10.77
CA GLY A 59 -1.19 -4.30 11.68
C GLY A 59 -2.46 -3.45 11.67
N ILE A 60 -2.67 -2.72 12.76
CA ILE A 60 -3.74 -1.72 12.86
C ILE A 60 -3.12 -0.33 12.90
N TRP A 61 -3.72 0.60 12.18
CA TRP A 61 -3.35 2.01 12.18
C TRP A 61 -4.44 2.85 12.84
N ALA A 62 -4.02 3.83 13.64
CA ALA A 62 -4.86 4.93 14.07
C ALA A 62 -4.45 6.22 13.33
N HIS A 63 -5.04 6.45 12.16
CA HIS A 63 -4.96 7.71 11.43
C HIS A 63 -5.91 8.74 12.07
N TRP A 64 -5.45 9.31 13.19
CA TRP A 64 -6.30 10.06 14.11
C TRP A 64 -5.57 11.29 14.65
N GLY A 65 -6.32 12.30 15.09
CA GLY A 65 -5.83 13.64 15.34
C GLY A 65 -6.97 14.68 15.29
N PRO A 66 -6.66 15.99 15.36
CA PRO A 66 -7.68 17.03 15.45
C PRO A 66 -8.57 17.14 14.20
N GLN A 67 -8.12 16.66 13.03
CA GLN A 67 -8.97 16.56 11.83
C GLN A 67 -10.19 15.62 12.01
N ALA A 68 -10.24 14.80 13.07
CA ALA A 68 -11.42 13.99 13.38
C ALA A 68 -12.59 14.81 13.94
N VAL A 69 -12.34 16.01 14.51
CA VAL A 69 -13.36 16.84 15.18
C VAL A 69 -14.56 17.15 14.30
N PRO A 70 -14.38 17.58 13.03
CA PRO A 70 -15.51 17.92 12.17
C PRO A 70 -16.29 16.71 11.67
N MET A 71 -15.75 15.49 11.86
CA MET A 71 -16.37 14.24 11.41
C MET A 71 -16.70 14.24 9.90
N ALA A 72 -15.88 14.93 9.11
CA ALA A 72 -16.12 15.19 7.68
C ALA A 72 -15.09 14.55 6.74
N GLY A 73 -14.32 13.57 7.23
CA GLY A 73 -13.36 12.80 6.46
C GLY A 73 -11.98 13.42 6.35
N ASP A 74 -11.13 12.76 5.56
CA ASP A 74 -9.71 13.10 5.48
C ASP A 74 -9.44 14.46 4.83
N TRP A 75 -8.25 15.00 5.08
CA TRP A 75 -7.75 16.26 4.54
C TRP A 75 -8.56 17.51 4.88
N TYR A 76 -9.39 17.44 5.93
CA TYR A 76 -10.22 18.55 6.37
C TYR A 76 -9.42 19.83 6.60
N ALA A 77 -8.23 19.72 7.22
CA ALA A 77 -7.37 20.87 7.52
C ALA A 77 -7.03 21.70 6.28
N ARG A 78 -6.85 21.06 5.11
CA ARG A 78 -6.60 21.75 3.84
C ARG A 78 -7.89 22.22 3.20
N ASN A 79 -8.85 21.32 3.03
CA ASN A 79 -9.98 21.60 2.15
C ASN A 79 -11.04 22.50 2.79
N MET A 80 -10.97 22.75 4.11
CA MET A 80 -11.76 23.81 4.74
C MET A 80 -11.36 25.22 4.27
N TYR A 81 -10.21 25.38 3.59
CA TYR A 81 -9.73 26.64 3.00
C TYR A 81 -9.92 26.71 1.48
N ILE A 82 -10.71 25.81 0.88
CA ILE A 82 -10.96 25.81 -0.56
C ILE A 82 -12.42 26.20 -0.79
N GLN A 83 -12.67 27.46 -1.14
CA GLN A 83 -14.02 28.00 -1.39
C GLN A 83 -14.80 27.09 -2.35
N GLY A 84 -16.02 26.69 -1.97
CA GLY A 84 -16.89 25.79 -2.73
C GLY A 84 -16.63 24.29 -2.53
N HIS A 85 -15.59 23.89 -1.79
CA HIS A 85 -15.37 22.48 -1.45
C HIS A 85 -16.37 22.01 -0.38
N ARG A 86 -16.78 20.72 -0.39
CA ARG A 86 -17.76 20.16 0.57
C ARG A 86 -17.37 20.39 2.04
N GLN A 87 -16.08 20.30 2.37
CA GLN A 87 -15.56 20.50 3.73
C GLN A 87 -15.50 21.99 4.10
N TYR A 88 -15.30 22.90 3.13
CA TYR A 88 -15.43 24.34 3.32
C TYR A 88 -16.89 24.72 3.63
N GLU A 89 -17.85 24.22 2.85
CA GLU A 89 -19.28 24.46 3.10
C GLU A 89 -19.74 23.90 4.46
N HIS A 90 -19.25 22.71 4.81
CA HIS A 90 -19.43 22.17 6.15
C HIS A 90 -18.83 23.10 7.21
N HIS A 91 -17.62 23.61 7.00
CA HIS A 91 -16.99 24.53 7.95
C HIS A 91 -17.79 25.82 8.16
N LEU A 92 -18.25 26.45 7.08
CA LEU A 92 -19.12 27.63 7.11
C LEU A 92 -20.37 27.40 7.97
N LYS A 93 -21.02 26.26 7.75
CA LYS A 93 -22.28 25.93 8.42
C LYS A 93 -22.11 25.65 9.91
N HIS A 94 -21.00 25.02 10.30
CA HIS A 94 -20.83 24.47 11.66
C HIS A 94 -19.92 25.30 12.56
N TYR A 95 -18.95 26.02 12.00
CA TYR A 95 -17.91 26.72 12.75
C TYR A 95 -17.82 28.20 12.38
N GLY A 96 -18.02 28.56 11.10
CA GLY A 96 -17.96 29.92 10.60
C GLY A 96 -17.00 30.07 9.42
N HIS A 97 -16.71 31.31 9.03
CA HIS A 97 -15.85 31.56 7.87
C HIS A 97 -14.37 31.26 8.18
N PRO A 98 -13.61 30.56 7.30
CA PRO A 98 -12.19 30.23 7.53
C PRO A 98 -11.25 31.40 7.82
N ALA A 99 -11.63 32.61 7.40
CA ALA A 99 -10.91 33.86 7.73
C ALA A 99 -11.12 34.37 9.16
N GLU A 100 -12.05 33.78 9.91
CA GLU A 100 -12.40 34.16 11.27
C GLU A 100 -12.27 32.98 12.23
N GLN A 101 -12.71 31.81 11.78
CA GLN A 101 -12.63 30.53 12.47
C GLN A 101 -11.87 29.59 11.55
N GLY A 102 -10.59 29.36 11.83
CA GLY A 102 -9.75 28.49 11.01
C GLY A 102 -9.35 27.22 11.75
N TYR A 103 -8.42 26.46 11.17
CA TYR A 103 -8.00 25.17 11.71
C TYR A 103 -7.40 25.27 13.13
N LYS A 104 -6.74 26.38 13.45
CA LYS A 104 -6.24 26.68 14.81
C LYS A 104 -7.35 26.65 15.87
N ASP A 105 -8.61 26.92 15.48
CA ASP A 105 -9.76 26.95 16.38
C ASP A 105 -10.43 25.56 16.47
N ILE A 106 -10.17 24.66 15.51
CA ILE A 106 -10.58 23.26 15.56
C ILE A 106 -9.70 22.45 16.52
N ILE A 107 -8.39 22.71 16.55
CA ILE A 107 -7.42 21.97 17.37
C ILE A 107 -7.83 21.90 18.86
N PRO A 108 -8.21 23.01 19.53
CA PRO A 108 -8.63 22.99 20.93
C PRO A 108 -9.87 22.14 21.21
N LEU A 109 -10.70 21.85 20.20
CA LEU A 109 -11.93 21.06 20.36
C LEU A 109 -11.66 19.55 20.42
N TRP A 110 -10.49 19.09 19.97
CA TRP A 110 -10.12 17.69 20.03
C TRP A 110 -9.69 17.30 21.44
N LYS A 111 -10.54 16.61 22.19
CA LYS A 111 -10.31 16.32 23.62
C LYS A 111 -10.07 14.86 23.96
N ALA A 112 -10.40 13.93 23.08
CA ALA A 112 -10.17 12.49 23.28
C ALA A 112 -10.78 11.93 24.58
N GLU A 113 -11.98 12.38 24.96
CA GLU A 113 -12.55 12.17 26.30
C GLU A 113 -12.84 10.71 26.63
N LYS A 114 -13.09 9.87 25.62
CA LYS A 114 -13.37 8.44 25.76
C LYS A 114 -12.21 7.57 25.27
N TRP A 115 -11.06 8.18 24.99
CA TRP A 115 -9.94 7.46 24.43
C TRP A 115 -9.23 6.59 25.48
N ASP A 116 -9.39 5.28 25.30
CA ASP A 116 -8.76 4.22 26.11
C ASP A 116 -7.84 3.36 25.22
N PRO A 117 -6.54 3.69 25.16
CA PRO A 117 -5.60 2.95 24.32
C PRO A 117 -5.38 1.51 24.79
N ASP A 118 -5.57 1.20 26.08
CA ASP A 118 -5.38 -0.16 26.60
C ASP A 118 -6.51 -1.09 26.15
N ARG A 119 -7.76 -0.64 26.25
CA ARG A 119 -8.93 -1.38 25.75
C ARG A 119 -8.84 -1.61 24.25
N LEU A 120 -8.52 -0.55 23.49
CA LEU A 120 -8.42 -0.62 22.04
C LEU A 120 -7.30 -1.56 21.60
N MET A 121 -6.13 -1.51 22.25
CA MET A 121 -5.02 -2.42 21.94
C MET A 121 -5.36 -3.88 22.26
N ALA A 122 -6.07 -4.16 23.35
CA ALA A 122 -6.55 -5.50 23.67
C ALA A 122 -7.50 -6.04 22.58
N LEU A 123 -8.42 -5.19 22.12
CA LEU A 123 -9.34 -5.52 21.02
C LEU A 123 -8.59 -5.77 19.72
N TYR A 124 -7.67 -4.89 19.32
CA TYR A 124 -6.89 -5.04 18.08
C TYR A 124 -6.02 -6.30 18.10
N LYS A 125 -5.39 -6.62 19.24
CA LYS A 125 -4.66 -7.88 19.40
C LYS A 125 -5.57 -9.09 19.21
N LYS A 126 -6.77 -9.06 19.80
CA LYS A 126 -7.77 -10.12 19.67
C LYS A 126 -8.24 -10.25 18.22
N ALA A 127 -8.43 -9.14 17.52
CA ALA A 127 -8.74 -9.07 16.09
C ALA A 127 -7.59 -9.56 15.18
N GLY A 128 -6.41 -9.84 15.73
CA GLY A 128 -5.30 -10.47 15.03
C GLY A 128 -4.11 -9.54 14.75
N ALA A 129 -4.12 -8.30 15.22
CA ALA A 129 -2.98 -7.41 15.03
C ALA A 129 -1.70 -7.97 15.70
N ARG A 130 -0.56 -7.76 15.05
CA ARG A 130 0.78 -8.08 15.57
C ARG A 130 1.68 -6.85 15.68
N TYR A 131 1.29 -5.77 15.03
CA TYR A 131 1.88 -4.45 15.18
C TYR A 131 0.79 -3.39 15.15
N PHE A 132 1.08 -2.24 15.75
CA PHE A 132 0.19 -1.08 15.77
C PHE A 132 0.96 0.14 15.32
N VAL A 133 0.35 0.99 14.49
CA VAL A 133 0.91 2.26 14.03
C VAL A 133 0.08 3.41 14.60
N SER A 134 0.72 4.35 15.29
CA SER A 134 0.11 5.61 15.70
C SER A 134 0.35 6.67 14.63
N MET A 135 -0.59 7.59 14.41
CA MET A 135 -0.24 8.86 13.79
C MET A 135 0.73 9.63 14.70
N GLY A 136 1.82 10.14 14.13
CA GLY A 136 2.76 11.05 14.77
C GLY A 136 2.45 12.50 14.42
N CYS A 137 2.45 12.82 13.12
CA CYS A 137 2.03 14.12 12.57
C CYS A 137 1.42 13.88 11.19
N HIS A 138 0.25 14.45 10.92
CA HIS A 138 -0.33 14.43 9.58
C HIS A 138 0.11 15.67 8.79
N HIS A 139 -0.46 15.92 7.62
CA HIS A 139 -0.19 17.14 6.83
C HIS A 139 -0.68 18.44 7.49
N ASP A 140 -1.47 18.35 8.56
CA ASP A 140 -2.02 19.46 9.33
C ASP A 140 -1.01 20.11 10.31
N ASN A 141 0.23 19.61 10.32
CA ASN A 141 1.34 20.13 11.12
C ASN A 141 1.09 20.08 12.64
N PHE A 142 0.24 19.17 13.13
CA PHE A 142 0.00 18.98 14.55
C PHE A 142 0.69 17.71 15.08
N ASP A 143 1.55 17.85 16.09
CA ASP A 143 2.28 16.72 16.66
C ASP A 143 1.46 15.97 17.71
N LEU A 144 1.32 14.66 17.57
CA LEU A 144 0.61 13.81 18.51
C LEU A 144 1.52 13.32 19.67
N TRP A 145 2.72 13.85 19.78
CA TRP A 145 3.69 13.53 20.84
C TRP A 145 4.13 14.78 21.60
N ASN A 146 4.95 14.61 22.65
CA ASN A 146 5.54 15.73 23.38
C ASN A 146 6.72 16.38 22.61
N SER A 147 6.41 16.98 21.46
CA SER A 147 7.39 17.58 20.56
C SER A 147 8.15 18.73 21.20
N GLN A 148 9.49 18.68 21.08
CA GLN A 148 10.38 19.77 21.47
C GLN A 148 10.47 20.86 20.40
N HIS A 149 10.01 20.57 19.17
CA HIS A 149 10.20 21.43 18.01
C HIS A 149 8.94 22.21 17.60
N ASN A 150 7.75 21.75 18.01
CA ASN A 150 6.49 22.40 17.66
C ASN A 150 5.61 22.66 18.89
N PRO A 151 5.16 23.91 19.13
CA PRO A 151 4.19 24.20 20.19
C PRO A 151 2.79 23.63 19.92
N TRP A 152 2.45 23.33 18.65
CA TRP A 152 1.19 22.71 18.26
C TRP A 152 1.29 21.20 18.43
N ASN A 153 1.06 20.75 19.67
CA ASN A 153 1.11 19.33 19.99
C ASN A 153 0.06 18.88 21.01
N ALA A 154 -0.22 17.57 21.02
CA ALA A 154 -1.28 16.95 21.81
C ALA A 154 -1.07 17.06 23.33
N VAL A 155 0.16 17.32 23.80
CA VAL A 155 0.45 17.52 25.23
C VAL A 155 0.12 18.94 25.65
N LYS A 156 0.40 19.94 24.81
CA LYS A 156 0.14 21.36 25.10
C LYS A 156 -1.32 21.75 24.80
N MET A 157 -1.94 21.10 23.82
CA MET A 157 -3.26 21.46 23.29
C MET A 157 -4.19 20.25 23.22
N GLY A 158 -5.45 20.49 22.84
CA GLY A 158 -6.44 19.44 22.63
C GLY A 158 -6.60 18.51 23.85
N PRO A 159 -6.19 17.22 23.76
CA PRO A 159 -6.38 16.22 24.81
C PRO A 159 -5.43 16.39 26.00
N LYS A 160 -4.35 17.18 25.86
CA LYS A 160 -3.30 17.34 26.88
C LYS A 160 -2.66 16.00 27.30
N ARG A 161 -2.43 15.13 26.33
CA ARG A 161 -1.94 13.76 26.48
C ARG A 161 -0.87 13.48 25.42
N ASP A 162 0.12 12.67 25.80
CA ASP A 162 1.13 12.17 24.86
C ASP A 162 0.53 10.99 24.09
N VAL A 163 -0.14 11.28 22.97
CA VAL A 163 -0.92 10.27 22.24
C VAL A 163 -0.02 9.15 21.70
N VAL A 164 1.11 9.50 21.09
CA VAL A 164 2.12 8.53 20.61
C VAL A 164 2.66 7.69 21.77
N GLY A 165 3.04 8.33 22.89
CA GLY A 165 3.59 7.64 24.06
C GLY A 165 2.60 6.69 24.74
N GLU A 166 1.33 7.09 24.86
CA GLU A 166 0.29 6.26 25.47
C GLU A 166 -0.10 5.07 24.58
N TRP A 167 -0.16 5.26 23.25
CA TRP A 167 -0.31 4.15 22.31
C TRP A 167 0.86 3.17 22.38
N GLN A 168 2.09 3.68 22.43
CA GLN A 168 3.28 2.85 22.57
C GLN A 168 3.22 1.99 23.84
N LYS A 169 2.87 2.60 24.96
CA LYS A 169 2.76 1.90 26.25
C LYS A 169 1.72 0.79 26.17
N ALA A 170 0.57 1.04 25.57
CA ALA A 170 -0.47 0.03 25.36
C ALA A 170 0.01 -1.10 24.42
N ALA A 171 0.60 -0.76 23.27
CA ALA A 171 1.11 -1.74 22.31
C ALA A 171 2.12 -2.68 22.96
N ARG A 172 3.12 -2.13 23.67
CA ARG A 172 4.14 -2.91 24.39
C ARG A 172 3.53 -3.77 25.49
N LYS A 173 2.58 -3.25 26.28
CA LYS A 173 1.87 -4.01 27.32
C LYS A 173 1.16 -5.23 26.74
N HIS A 174 0.57 -5.11 25.56
CA HIS A 174 -0.12 -6.21 24.88
C HIS A 174 0.81 -7.07 24.01
N GLY A 175 2.10 -6.76 23.94
CA GLY A 175 3.10 -7.52 23.19
C GLY A 175 3.04 -7.32 21.67
N LEU A 176 2.51 -6.18 21.22
CA LEU A 176 2.53 -5.78 19.82
C LEU A 176 3.79 -4.93 19.55
N LYS A 177 4.29 -5.06 18.32
CA LYS A 177 5.28 -4.14 17.77
C LYS A 177 4.66 -2.76 17.58
N PHE A 178 5.43 -1.70 17.80
CA PHE A 178 4.91 -0.33 17.77
C PHE A 178 5.55 0.48 16.65
N GLY A 179 4.74 1.10 15.81
CA GLY A 179 5.17 2.01 14.76
C GLY A 179 4.55 3.38 14.88
N VAL A 180 5.10 4.33 14.12
CA VAL A 180 4.57 5.67 13.96
C VAL A 180 4.53 6.04 12.48
N SER A 181 3.43 6.66 12.04
CA SER A 181 3.32 7.29 10.72
C SER A 181 3.56 8.80 10.83
N GLU A 182 4.31 9.37 9.89
CA GLU A 182 4.51 10.81 9.77
C GLU A 182 4.32 11.27 8.32
N HIS A 183 3.69 12.42 8.18
CA HIS A 183 3.30 13.00 6.90
C HIS A 183 3.78 14.46 6.80
N LEU A 184 4.76 14.84 7.62
CA LEU A 184 5.18 16.22 7.82
C LEU A 184 5.87 16.78 6.58
N GLY A 185 6.62 15.96 5.84
CA GLY A 185 7.36 16.39 4.66
C GLY A 185 6.48 17.07 3.59
N ALA A 186 5.23 16.61 3.44
CA ALA A 186 4.27 17.20 2.50
C ALA A 186 3.52 18.41 3.06
N SER A 187 3.45 18.54 4.38
CA SER A 187 2.69 19.61 5.06
C SER A 187 3.10 21.01 4.60
N PHE A 188 4.39 21.24 4.32
CA PHE A 188 4.94 22.56 4.01
C PHE A 188 4.28 23.23 2.80
N THR A 189 4.02 22.49 1.72
CA THR A 189 3.34 22.98 0.51
C THR A 189 1.86 22.62 0.52
N TRP A 190 1.48 21.47 1.10
CA TRP A 190 0.10 21.01 1.20
C TRP A 190 -0.78 21.96 2.03
N PHE A 191 -0.25 22.57 3.08
CA PHE A 191 -1.06 23.42 3.95
C PHE A 191 -1.19 24.87 3.46
N GLN A 192 -0.56 25.23 2.32
CA GLN A 192 -0.54 26.60 1.79
C GLN A 192 -1.91 27.10 1.31
N THR A 193 -2.93 26.24 1.20
CA THR A 193 -4.31 26.71 0.97
C THR A 193 -4.81 27.62 2.08
N SER A 194 -4.30 27.46 3.31
CA SER A 194 -4.59 28.33 4.46
C SER A 194 -4.05 29.76 4.31
N HIS A 195 -3.19 30.04 3.33
CA HIS A 195 -2.68 31.40 3.02
C HIS A 195 -3.56 32.13 1.99
N GLY A 196 -4.60 31.44 1.49
CA GLY A 196 -5.51 31.97 0.49
C GLY A 196 -6.57 32.93 1.03
N SER A 197 -7.58 33.16 0.21
CA SER A 197 -8.80 33.88 0.53
C SER A 197 -9.91 33.41 -0.39
N ASP A 198 -11.15 33.60 0.04
CA ASP A 198 -12.31 33.53 -0.85
C ASP A 198 -12.13 34.47 -2.05
N LYS A 199 -12.67 34.06 -3.20
CA LYS A 199 -12.71 34.87 -4.44
C LYS A 199 -14.03 35.62 -4.59
N GLU A 200 -15.09 35.07 -4.02
CA GLU A 200 -16.45 35.62 -4.09
C GLU A 200 -17.09 35.70 -2.70
N GLY A 201 -18.24 36.36 -2.60
CA GLY A 201 -19.01 36.46 -1.35
C GLY A 201 -18.58 37.62 -0.41
N PRO A 202 -19.22 37.74 0.76
CA PRO A 202 -19.08 38.90 1.63
C PRO A 202 -17.68 39.13 2.21
N LEU A 203 -16.86 38.08 2.29
CA LEU A 203 -15.48 38.12 2.79
C LEU A 203 -14.45 37.85 1.68
N ALA A 204 -14.83 38.03 0.41
CA ALA A 204 -13.92 37.91 -0.73
C ALA A 204 -12.67 38.78 -0.53
N GLY A 205 -11.50 38.20 -0.81
CA GLY A 205 -10.20 38.87 -0.67
C GLY A 205 -9.70 39.04 0.77
N ARG A 206 -10.49 38.70 1.79
CA ARG A 206 -10.01 38.66 3.17
C ARG A 206 -9.11 37.44 3.37
N PRO A 207 -7.84 37.60 3.78
CA PRO A 207 -6.94 36.48 4.00
C PRO A 207 -7.47 35.52 5.07
N TYR A 208 -7.26 34.23 4.85
CA TYR A 208 -7.44 33.22 5.89
C TYR A 208 -6.34 33.33 6.97
N ASP A 209 -6.52 32.61 8.08
CA ASP A 209 -5.62 32.71 9.24
C ASP A 209 -4.21 32.15 9.01
N GLY A 210 -3.99 31.30 7.99
CA GLY A 210 -2.65 30.87 7.60
C GLY A 210 -1.78 31.99 7.05
N ALA A 211 -2.38 33.06 6.51
CA ALA A 211 -1.65 34.25 6.07
C ALA A 211 -1.18 35.15 7.24
N ASP A 212 -1.64 34.90 8.46
CA ASP A 212 -1.23 35.67 9.64
C ASP A 212 0.10 35.12 10.21
N PRO A 213 1.19 35.92 10.23
CA PRO A 213 2.49 35.49 10.75
C PRO A 213 2.46 35.01 12.20
N GLN A 214 1.49 35.43 13.00
CA GLN A 214 1.30 34.95 14.38
C GLN A 214 1.13 33.42 14.43
N TRP A 215 0.49 32.84 13.39
CA TRP A 215 0.16 31.42 13.32
C TRP A 215 1.08 30.61 12.41
N ALA A 216 2.19 31.21 11.94
CA ALA A 216 3.15 30.55 11.04
C ALA A 216 3.79 29.28 11.61
N SER A 217 3.76 29.08 12.93
CA SER A 217 4.21 27.81 13.55
C SER A 217 3.26 26.64 13.26
N LEU A 218 1.97 26.90 13.00
CA LEU A 218 0.99 25.90 12.56
C LEU A 218 0.91 25.84 11.04
N TYR A 219 0.75 26.98 10.36
CA TYR A 219 0.45 27.02 8.92
C TYR A 219 1.68 27.04 8.02
N HIS A 220 2.87 26.94 8.63
CA HIS A 220 4.15 27.28 8.02
C HIS A 220 4.18 28.75 7.56
N ARG A 221 5.38 29.24 7.22
CA ARG A 221 5.47 30.48 6.44
C ARG A 221 4.94 30.24 5.02
N ALA A 222 4.64 31.33 4.31
CA ALA A 222 4.36 31.26 2.88
C ALA A 222 5.52 30.56 2.15
N ALA A 223 5.17 29.59 1.30
CA ALA A 223 6.14 28.94 0.42
C ALA A 223 6.69 29.93 -0.62
N GLU A 224 7.92 29.71 -1.07
CA GLU A 224 8.51 30.53 -2.13
C GLU A 224 7.71 30.37 -3.43
N PRO A 225 7.62 31.41 -4.28
CA PRO A 225 6.90 31.32 -5.56
C PRO A 225 7.39 30.14 -6.41
N GLY A 226 6.46 29.25 -6.78
CA GLY A 226 6.75 28.04 -7.58
C GLY A 226 7.01 26.77 -6.76
N ASP A 227 7.15 26.86 -5.43
CA ASP A 227 7.26 25.69 -4.55
C ASP A 227 5.88 25.09 -4.23
N THR A 228 5.34 24.36 -5.20
CA THR A 228 3.98 23.77 -5.16
C THR A 228 3.98 22.25 -5.24
N GLY A 229 5.17 21.63 -5.27
CA GLY A 229 5.33 20.19 -5.33
C GLY A 229 4.84 19.48 -4.06
N TRP A 230 4.68 18.16 -4.14
CA TRP A 230 4.30 17.35 -2.96
C TRP A 230 5.30 17.50 -1.82
N TYR A 231 6.59 17.54 -2.14
CA TYR A 231 7.63 17.91 -1.20
C TYR A 231 8.25 19.24 -1.62
N THR A 232 8.48 20.09 -0.63
CA THR A 232 9.17 21.36 -0.82
C THR A 232 10.59 21.19 -1.34
N VAL A 233 11.08 22.17 -2.10
CA VAL A 233 12.50 22.31 -2.45
C VAL A 233 13.30 23.19 -1.48
N ASP A 234 12.67 23.79 -0.47
CA ASP A 234 13.31 24.69 0.50
C ASP A 234 14.16 23.91 1.52
N PRO A 235 15.49 24.06 1.52
CA PRO A 235 16.38 23.30 2.40
C PRO A 235 16.15 23.60 3.89
N ARG A 236 15.60 24.77 4.23
CA ARG A 236 15.27 25.14 5.62
C ARG A 236 14.18 24.20 6.18
N TRP A 237 13.22 23.82 5.35
CA TRP A 237 12.16 22.88 5.72
C TRP A 237 12.64 21.42 5.71
N HIS A 238 13.61 21.06 4.88
CA HIS A 238 14.25 19.72 4.94
C HIS A 238 14.93 19.50 6.30
N ARG A 239 15.67 20.51 6.78
CA ARG A 239 16.28 20.50 8.12
C ARG A 239 15.24 20.42 9.23
N THR A 240 14.21 21.26 9.15
CA THR A 240 13.11 21.30 10.13
C THR A 240 12.41 19.94 10.23
N TRP A 241 12.11 19.32 9.10
CA TRP A 241 11.54 17.97 9.05
C TRP A 241 12.48 16.95 9.69
N PHE A 242 13.77 16.93 9.31
CA PHE A 242 14.72 15.95 9.84
C PHE A 242 14.85 16.06 11.35
N ASP A 243 15.04 17.27 11.89
CA ASP A 243 15.21 17.47 13.33
C ASP A 243 13.96 17.03 14.12
N ARG A 244 12.76 17.32 13.59
CA ARG A 244 11.49 16.98 14.24
C ARG A 244 11.15 15.50 14.16
N ILE A 245 11.41 14.84 13.03
CA ILE A 245 11.19 13.38 12.93
C ILE A 245 12.28 12.62 13.70
N ARG A 246 13.51 13.16 13.78
CA ARG A 246 14.56 12.60 14.65
C ARG A 246 14.15 12.68 16.12
N ASP A 247 13.60 13.81 16.57
CA ASP A 247 13.03 13.96 17.92
C ASP A 247 12.05 12.82 18.22
N LEU A 248 11.11 12.56 17.31
CA LEU A 248 10.17 11.45 17.45
C LEU A 248 10.87 10.07 17.52
N VAL A 249 11.79 9.80 16.60
CA VAL A 249 12.52 8.52 16.52
C VAL A 249 13.35 8.28 17.78
N ASP A 250 14.11 9.27 18.24
CA ASP A 250 15.02 9.15 19.38
C ASP A 250 14.26 9.02 20.70
N HIS A 251 13.14 9.73 20.86
CA HIS A 251 12.33 9.65 22.07
C HIS A 251 11.58 8.32 22.16
N TYR A 252 10.88 7.92 21.10
CA TYR A 252 9.97 6.77 21.16
C TYR A 252 10.61 5.45 20.71
N LYS A 253 11.62 5.48 19.85
CA LYS A 253 12.29 4.30 19.29
C LYS A 253 11.28 3.29 18.73
N PRO A 254 10.48 3.69 17.72
CA PRO A 254 9.48 2.80 17.16
C PRO A 254 10.14 1.62 16.43
N ASP A 255 9.47 0.46 16.42
CA ASP A 255 9.85 -0.69 15.60
C ASP A 255 9.61 -0.42 14.10
N LEU A 256 8.69 0.50 13.77
CA LEU A 256 8.34 0.88 12.41
C LEU A 256 8.17 2.39 12.26
N LEU A 257 8.77 2.99 11.23
CA LEU A 257 8.52 4.37 10.83
C LEU A 257 7.93 4.37 9.41
N TYR A 258 6.69 4.87 9.28
CA TYR A 258 6.03 5.08 8.00
C TYR A 258 6.10 6.56 7.65
N THR A 259 6.67 6.89 6.51
CA THR A 259 6.62 8.23 5.92
C THR A 259 5.70 8.25 4.71
N ASP A 260 4.72 9.15 4.73
CA ASP A 260 3.80 9.33 3.62
C ASP A 260 4.47 9.98 2.39
N GLY A 261 4.16 9.46 1.20
CA GLY A 261 4.85 9.75 -0.06
C GLY A 261 6.13 8.94 -0.26
N GLY A 262 6.99 9.36 -1.19
CA GLY A 262 8.27 8.69 -1.45
C GLY A 262 9.34 8.99 -0.39
N VAL A 263 10.61 8.67 -0.66
CA VAL A 263 11.70 9.14 0.20
C VAL A 263 11.68 10.67 0.24
N PRO A 264 11.54 11.30 1.42
CA PRO A 264 11.35 12.75 1.53
C PRO A 264 12.37 13.56 0.75
N PHE A 265 11.86 14.52 -0.01
CA PHE A 265 12.63 15.48 -0.81
C PHE A 265 13.53 14.87 -1.92
N GLY A 266 13.58 13.54 -2.07
CA GLY A 266 14.43 12.86 -3.06
C GLY A 266 15.94 13.06 -2.86
N ASN A 267 16.37 13.64 -1.75
CA ASN A 267 17.75 14.09 -1.51
C ASN A 267 18.38 13.41 -0.28
N ASP A 268 19.55 13.88 0.13
CA ASP A 268 20.30 13.30 1.25
C ASP A 268 19.60 13.47 2.60
N TRP A 269 18.74 14.48 2.80
CA TRP A 269 17.99 14.66 4.04
C TRP A 269 17.01 13.53 4.29
N GLY A 270 16.21 13.16 3.28
CA GLY A 270 15.30 12.02 3.37
C GLY A 270 16.05 10.71 3.60
N ARG A 271 17.15 10.49 2.88
CA ARG A 271 18.00 9.29 3.06
C ARG A 271 18.70 9.25 4.42
N ALA A 272 19.07 10.40 4.96
CA ALA A 272 19.69 10.51 6.27
C ALA A 272 18.74 10.09 7.39
N MET A 273 17.45 10.38 7.30
CA MET A 273 16.48 9.89 8.28
C MET A 273 16.42 8.36 8.30
N ILE A 274 16.38 7.74 7.12
CA ILE A 274 16.38 6.28 6.99
C ILE A 274 17.67 5.69 7.58
N ALA A 275 18.83 6.26 7.23
CA ALA A 275 20.12 5.82 7.74
C ALA A 275 20.22 6.00 9.27
N HIS A 276 19.78 7.15 9.79
CA HIS A 276 19.70 7.41 11.23
C HIS A 276 18.81 6.36 11.91
N PHE A 277 17.60 6.11 11.41
CA PHE A 277 16.67 5.16 12.00
C PHE A 277 17.24 3.73 12.04
N TYR A 278 17.89 3.29 10.97
CA TYR A 278 18.57 1.98 10.95
C TYR A 278 19.78 1.92 11.89
N ASN A 279 20.58 2.98 11.97
CA ASN A 279 21.75 3.04 12.85
C ASN A 279 21.38 3.20 14.33
N ALA A 280 20.25 3.84 14.63
CA ALA A 280 19.76 4.10 15.98
C ALA A 280 19.01 2.92 16.60
N ASP A 281 18.74 1.86 15.84
CA ASP A 281 18.01 0.69 16.31
C ASP A 281 18.69 0.03 17.53
N PRO A 282 18.03 0.04 18.72
CA PRO A 282 18.58 -0.58 19.92
C PRO A 282 18.51 -2.11 19.90
N HIS A 283 17.77 -2.70 18.96
CA HIS A 283 17.50 -4.14 18.89
C HIS A 283 18.26 -4.86 17.76
N ARG A 284 19.22 -4.19 17.12
CA ARG A 284 20.01 -4.75 16.03
C ARG A 284 20.69 -6.06 16.40
N VAL A 285 20.75 -6.98 15.44
CA VAL A 285 21.49 -8.24 15.54
C VAL A 285 22.77 -8.11 14.72
N GLY A 286 23.88 -7.83 15.42
CA GLY A 286 25.13 -7.41 14.77
C GLY A 286 24.92 -6.06 14.07
N VAL A 287 25.16 -6.01 12.76
CA VAL A 287 24.93 -4.81 11.93
C VAL A 287 23.51 -4.70 11.38
N ARG A 288 22.66 -5.71 11.59
CA ARG A 288 21.34 -5.78 10.96
C ARG A 288 20.27 -5.09 11.81
N PRO A 289 19.66 -4.01 11.32
CA PRO A 289 18.54 -3.39 12.01
C PRO A 289 17.35 -4.36 12.06
N GLN A 290 16.59 -4.27 13.14
CA GLN A 290 15.31 -4.90 13.38
C GLN A 290 14.15 -3.90 13.24
N VAL A 291 14.41 -2.64 12.95
CA VAL A 291 13.38 -1.65 12.62
C VAL A 291 12.95 -1.75 11.15
N VAL A 292 11.78 -1.18 10.84
CA VAL A 292 11.17 -1.20 9.52
C VAL A 292 10.84 0.22 9.07
N TYR A 293 11.44 0.68 7.97
CA TYR A 293 11.04 1.94 7.33
C TYR A 293 10.13 1.66 6.13
N ASN A 294 9.03 2.40 6.01
CA ASN A 294 8.06 2.30 4.92
C ASN A 294 7.87 3.66 4.24
N CYS A 295 7.73 3.64 2.92
CA CYS A 295 7.29 4.79 2.12
C CYS A 295 6.69 4.32 0.79
N LYS A 296 5.95 5.19 0.12
CA LYS A 296 5.27 4.97 -1.18
C LYS A 296 6.25 5.06 -2.37
N GLN A 297 7.38 4.36 -2.27
CA GLN A 297 8.40 4.29 -3.30
C GLN A 297 8.98 2.89 -3.39
N GLN A 298 9.19 2.41 -4.62
CA GLN A 298 9.82 1.12 -4.87
C GLN A 298 11.21 1.03 -4.25
N SER A 299 11.44 -0.01 -3.47
CA SER A 299 12.58 -0.07 -2.59
C SER A 299 13.84 -0.65 -3.20
N ASP A 300 13.75 -1.67 -4.06
CA ASP A 300 14.93 -2.50 -4.41
C ASP A 300 15.68 -3.00 -3.16
N GLY A 301 14.93 -3.35 -2.10
CA GLY A 301 15.46 -3.92 -0.86
C GLY A 301 16.08 -2.93 0.15
N ARG A 302 15.93 -1.62 -0.04
CA ARG A 302 16.46 -0.55 0.84
C ARG A 302 15.58 -0.21 2.05
N TRP A 303 14.30 -0.56 1.98
CA TRP A 303 13.17 -0.29 2.88
C TRP A 303 12.00 -1.22 2.50
N VAL A 304 10.80 -1.01 3.04
CA VAL A 304 9.58 -1.75 2.66
C VAL A 304 8.69 -0.85 1.81
N ASP A 305 8.32 -1.31 0.61
CA ASP A 305 7.36 -0.63 -0.26
C ASP A 305 5.99 -0.56 0.43
N ASP A 306 5.36 0.60 0.42
CA ASP A 306 4.01 0.79 0.97
C ASP A 306 3.05 1.26 -0.13
N LEU A 307 1.90 0.59 -0.26
CA LEU A 307 0.92 0.84 -1.30
C LEU A 307 -0.39 1.39 -0.75
N GLU A 308 -0.58 2.69 -0.86
CA GLU A 308 -1.83 3.35 -0.51
C GLU A 308 -3.05 2.74 -1.21
N ARG A 309 -3.99 2.23 -0.40
CA ARG A 309 -5.24 1.61 -0.85
C ARG A 309 -5.02 0.63 -1.99
N GLY A 310 -3.89 -0.07 -1.92
CA GLY A 310 -3.32 -0.75 -3.06
C GLY A 310 -3.13 -2.24 -2.83
N VAL A 311 -2.85 -2.94 -3.92
CA VAL A 311 -2.58 -4.37 -3.95
C VAL A 311 -1.48 -4.65 -4.97
N MET A 312 -0.86 -5.82 -4.91
CA MET A 312 0.08 -6.28 -5.93
C MET A 312 -0.59 -7.30 -6.85
N PRO A 313 -0.23 -7.37 -8.15
CA PRO A 313 -0.83 -8.35 -9.06
C PRO A 313 -0.27 -9.77 -8.85
N CYS A 314 0.89 -9.89 -8.20
CA CYS A 314 1.72 -11.08 -8.16
C CYS A 314 2.53 -11.17 -6.85
N ILE A 315 3.30 -12.25 -6.68
CA ILE A 315 4.27 -12.39 -5.59
C ILE A 315 5.46 -11.48 -5.86
N LEU A 316 5.76 -10.56 -4.95
CA LEU A 316 6.97 -9.74 -5.03
C LEU A 316 8.17 -10.42 -4.36
N PRO A 317 9.39 -10.21 -4.87
CA PRO A 317 10.61 -10.77 -4.28
C PRO A 317 10.93 -10.17 -2.91
N TYR A 318 10.66 -8.86 -2.73
CA TYR A 318 10.82 -8.17 -1.46
C TYR A 318 9.48 -8.09 -0.71
N PRO A 319 9.49 -8.17 0.63
CA PRO A 319 8.31 -7.88 1.43
C PRO A 319 7.82 -6.45 1.19
N TRP A 320 6.51 -6.28 1.16
CA TRP A 320 5.83 -5.00 0.97
C TRP A 320 4.70 -4.86 1.99
N GLN A 321 4.10 -3.68 2.07
CA GLN A 321 2.93 -3.39 2.86
C GLN A 321 1.90 -2.66 1.99
N THR A 322 0.63 -2.82 2.31
CA THR A 322 -0.41 -1.89 1.87
C THR A 322 -1.08 -1.31 3.10
N ASP A 323 -1.23 -0.01 3.08
CA ASP A 323 -2.07 0.75 3.99
C ASP A 323 -3.44 0.96 3.35
N THR A 324 -4.50 0.65 4.09
CA THR A 324 -5.87 0.91 3.67
C THR A 324 -6.74 1.19 4.89
N SER A 325 -8.00 1.57 4.68
CA SER A 325 -8.94 1.88 5.74
C SER A 325 -10.26 1.14 5.55
N ILE A 326 -10.84 0.70 6.66
CA ILE A 326 -12.23 0.21 6.68
C ILE A 326 -13.22 1.33 6.34
N GLY A 327 -12.81 2.60 6.46
CA GLY A 327 -13.62 3.75 6.09
C GLY A 327 -12.85 4.74 5.22
N ASP A 328 -13.07 6.03 5.42
CA ASP A 328 -12.13 7.09 5.04
C ASP A 328 -10.87 7.00 5.94
N TRP A 329 -9.85 7.84 5.76
CA TRP A 329 -8.68 7.82 6.66
C TRP A 329 -9.00 8.44 8.02
N TYR A 330 -9.61 9.62 8.04
CA TYR A 330 -10.20 10.23 9.23
C TYR A 330 -11.69 9.92 9.35
N TYR A 331 -12.25 10.12 10.54
CA TYR A 331 -13.68 9.90 10.77
C TYR A 331 -14.55 10.77 9.86
N ASN A 332 -15.48 10.10 9.19
CA ASN A 332 -16.45 10.69 8.29
C ASN A 332 -17.82 10.10 8.63
N ALA A 333 -18.72 10.93 9.14
CA ALA A 333 -20.03 10.50 9.61
C ALA A 333 -20.91 9.92 8.50
N ASP A 334 -20.63 10.26 7.23
CA ASP A 334 -21.39 9.81 6.07
C ASP A 334 -20.74 8.60 5.37
N TRP A 335 -19.60 8.11 5.88
CA TRP A 335 -18.85 7.06 5.21
C TRP A 335 -19.36 5.66 5.56
N ARG A 336 -19.48 4.82 4.53
CA ARG A 336 -19.85 3.42 4.70
C ARG A 336 -18.62 2.55 4.95
N TYR A 337 -18.61 1.82 6.07
CA TYR A 337 -17.52 0.91 6.37
C TYR A 337 -17.48 -0.29 5.42
N ARG A 338 -16.26 -0.76 5.14
CA ARG A 338 -15.99 -2.07 4.53
C ARG A 338 -16.39 -3.17 5.49
N ASP A 339 -16.88 -4.28 4.94
CA ASP A 339 -17.32 -5.42 5.74
C ASP A 339 -16.18 -6.42 6.02
N ILE A 340 -16.52 -7.45 6.79
CA ILE A 340 -15.61 -8.54 7.13
C ILE A 340 -15.15 -9.33 5.91
N GLY A 341 -16.01 -9.46 4.89
CA GLY A 341 -15.71 -10.15 3.64
C GLY A 341 -14.52 -9.51 2.95
N TRP A 342 -14.66 -8.22 2.65
CA TRP A 342 -13.60 -7.42 2.06
C TRP A 342 -12.30 -7.44 2.90
N THR A 343 -12.42 -7.28 4.22
CA THR A 343 -11.26 -7.18 5.11
C THR A 343 -10.43 -8.47 5.13
N ILE A 344 -11.07 -9.64 5.27
CA ILE A 344 -10.38 -10.93 5.27
C ILE A 344 -9.85 -11.26 3.87
N HIS A 345 -10.59 -10.92 2.83
CA HIS A 345 -10.15 -11.15 1.46
C HIS A 345 -8.89 -10.36 1.10
N MET A 346 -8.85 -9.08 1.48
CA MET A 346 -7.66 -8.25 1.34
C MET A 346 -6.46 -8.89 2.05
N LEU A 347 -6.61 -9.23 3.33
CA LEU A 347 -5.55 -9.86 4.10
C LEU A 347 -5.01 -11.12 3.40
N LEU A 348 -5.89 -12.01 2.94
CA LEU A 348 -5.50 -13.27 2.30
C LEU A 348 -4.72 -13.05 1.01
N ASP A 349 -5.17 -12.11 0.16
CA ASP A 349 -4.48 -11.80 -1.08
C ASP A 349 -3.12 -11.18 -0.84
N ILE A 350 -3.03 -10.19 0.05
CA ILE A 350 -1.80 -9.50 0.41
C ILE A 350 -0.77 -10.49 0.96
N VAL A 351 -1.16 -11.33 1.93
CA VAL A 351 -0.26 -12.29 2.57
C VAL A 351 0.25 -13.34 1.57
N SER A 352 -0.60 -13.80 0.66
CA SER A 352 -0.22 -14.76 -0.39
C SER A 352 0.81 -14.19 -1.38
N LYS A 353 0.90 -12.86 -1.48
CA LYS A 353 1.76 -12.11 -2.41
C LYS A 353 2.99 -11.48 -1.75
N ASN A 354 3.37 -11.96 -0.56
CA ASN A 354 4.52 -11.51 0.23
C ASN A 354 4.32 -10.17 0.97
N GLY A 355 3.08 -9.72 1.12
CA GLY A 355 2.76 -8.44 1.74
C GLY A 355 2.29 -8.54 3.20
N ASN A 356 2.22 -7.38 3.85
CA ASN A 356 1.50 -7.14 5.09
C ASN A 356 0.34 -6.15 4.85
N LEU A 357 -0.76 -6.33 5.58
CA LEU A 357 -1.87 -5.39 5.63
C LEU A 357 -1.72 -4.48 6.85
N LEU A 358 -1.67 -3.16 6.62
CA LEU A 358 -1.84 -2.14 7.65
C LEU A 358 -3.25 -1.56 7.51
N LEU A 359 -4.17 -2.01 8.37
CA LEU A 359 -5.57 -1.62 8.32
C LEU A 359 -5.85 -0.46 9.28
N ASN A 360 -6.21 0.69 8.74
CA ASN A 360 -6.70 1.82 9.53
C ASN A 360 -8.07 1.51 10.12
N VAL A 361 -8.17 1.67 11.43
CA VAL A 361 -9.41 1.58 12.20
C VAL A 361 -9.83 2.99 12.58
N VAL A 362 -10.86 3.47 11.91
CA VAL A 362 -11.31 4.85 12.02
C VAL A 362 -11.95 5.11 13.39
N GLN A 363 -11.49 6.14 14.09
CA GLN A 363 -11.92 6.51 15.44
C GLN A 363 -12.64 7.86 15.44
N ARG A 364 -13.68 7.98 16.26
CA ARG A 364 -14.36 9.26 16.54
C ARG A 364 -13.40 10.26 17.20
N PRO A 365 -13.68 11.57 17.16
CA PRO A 365 -12.84 12.57 17.82
C PRO A 365 -12.69 12.39 19.34
N ASP A 366 -13.67 11.80 20.02
CA ASP A 366 -13.57 11.48 21.45
C ASP A 366 -12.75 10.21 21.73
N GLY A 367 -12.33 9.48 20.69
CA GLY A 367 -11.53 8.25 20.76
C GLY A 367 -12.34 6.97 20.89
N SER A 368 -13.67 7.00 20.83
CA SER A 368 -14.48 5.78 20.76
C SER A 368 -14.60 5.24 19.33
N LEU A 369 -14.96 3.97 19.20
CA LEU A 369 -15.30 3.34 17.92
C LEU A 369 -16.81 3.34 17.71
N ASP A 370 -17.24 3.36 16.45
CA ASP A 370 -18.64 3.06 16.13
C ASP A 370 -18.96 1.57 16.41
N PRO A 371 -20.20 1.23 16.78
CA PRO A 371 -20.60 -0.16 17.04
C PRO A 371 -20.34 -1.12 15.86
N GLU A 372 -20.46 -0.62 14.63
CA GLU A 372 -20.17 -1.39 13.41
C GLU A 372 -18.68 -1.76 13.32
N VAL A 373 -17.79 -0.85 13.72
CA VAL A 373 -16.34 -1.08 13.75
C VAL A 373 -15.96 -2.07 14.85
N GLU A 374 -16.58 -1.97 16.04
CA GLU A 374 -16.41 -2.97 17.11
C GLU A 374 -16.84 -4.37 16.62
N THR A 375 -18.01 -4.46 15.97
CA THR A 375 -18.53 -5.71 15.40
C THR A 375 -17.58 -6.31 14.36
N LEU A 376 -17.03 -5.49 13.46
CA LEU A 376 -16.04 -5.93 12.48
C LEU A 376 -14.79 -6.52 13.15
N LEU A 377 -14.25 -5.86 14.16
CA LEU A 377 -13.07 -6.33 14.89
C LEU A 377 -13.34 -7.64 15.66
N GLU A 378 -14.54 -7.81 16.22
CA GLU A 378 -14.97 -9.05 16.83
C GLU A 378 -15.09 -10.20 15.81
N GLN A 379 -15.65 -9.92 14.63
CA GLN A 379 -15.71 -10.89 13.53
C GLN A 379 -14.32 -11.29 13.04
N MET A 380 -13.40 -10.32 12.91
CA MET A 380 -11.99 -10.59 12.61
C MET A 380 -11.36 -11.49 13.68
N ALA A 381 -11.62 -11.24 14.96
CA ALA A 381 -11.11 -12.06 16.05
C ALA A 381 -11.55 -13.52 15.95
N VAL A 382 -12.84 -13.76 15.70
CA VAL A 382 -13.39 -15.12 15.51
C VAL A 382 -12.72 -15.81 14.32
N TRP A 383 -12.56 -15.11 13.19
CA TRP A 383 -11.93 -15.70 12.01
C TRP A 383 -10.43 -16.01 12.24
N MET A 384 -9.72 -15.11 12.91
CA MET A 384 -8.29 -15.25 13.22
C MET A 384 -8.00 -16.36 14.23
N GLU A 385 -8.88 -16.58 15.20
CA GLU A 385 -8.75 -17.71 16.14
C GLU A 385 -8.75 -19.05 15.40
N ALA A 386 -9.64 -19.20 14.40
CA ALA A 386 -9.71 -20.41 13.59
C ALA A 386 -8.56 -20.52 12.57
N ASN A 387 -8.21 -19.43 11.89
CA ASN A 387 -7.40 -19.46 10.66
C ASN A 387 -5.97 -18.91 10.81
N GLY A 388 -5.65 -18.24 11.93
CA GLY A 388 -4.39 -17.50 12.10
C GLY A 388 -3.13 -18.34 11.96
N GLU A 389 -3.19 -19.67 12.17
CA GLU A 389 -2.08 -20.59 11.92
C GLU A 389 -1.56 -20.51 10.48
N GLY A 390 -2.47 -20.37 9.50
CA GLY A 390 -2.16 -20.25 8.08
C GLY A 390 -1.86 -18.82 7.63
N ILE A 391 -1.79 -17.86 8.55
CA ILE A 391 -1.46 -16.45 8.28
C ILE A 391 -0.09 -16.12 8.88
N TYR A 392 0.04 -16.21 10.19
CA TYR A 392 1.23 -15.72 10.90
C TYR A 392 2.46 -16.59 10.65
N GLY A 393 3.59 -15.94 10.35
CA GLY A 393 4.86 -16.62 10.06
C GLY A 393 4.86 -17.44 8.77
N THR A 394 3.86 -17.26 7.90
CA THR A 394 3.84 -17.89 6.58
C THR A 394 4.61 -17.08 5.54
N ARG A 395 4.91 -17.70 4.41
CA ARG A 395 5.47 -17.07 3.20
C ARG A 395 4.60 -17.48 2.00
N PRO A 396 4.71 -16.78 0.87
CA PRO A 396 4.11 -17.26 -0.38
C PRO A 396 4.50 -18.71 -0.69
N TRP A 397 3.57 -19.44 -1.29
CA TRP A 397 3.86 -20.73 -1.89
C TRP A 397 4.46 -20.54 -3.31
N ILE A 398 4.34 -21.54 -4.19
CA ILE A 398 4.86 -21.46 -5.58
C ILE A 398 4.06 -20.43 -6.39
N THR A 399 2.74 -20.41 -6.18
CA THR A 399 1.80 -19.41 -6.72
C THR A 399 1.03 -18.77 -5.56
N PHE A 400 0.54 -17.55 -5.76
CA PHE A 400 -0.24 -16.84 -4.73
C PHE A 400 -1.68 -17.38 -4.65
N GLY A 401 -2.22 -17.94 -5.73
CA GLY A 401 -3.62 -18.34 -5.76
C GLY A 401 -4.12 -18.91 -7.08
N GLU A 402 -5.39 -19.28 -7.07
CA GLU A 402 -6.22 -19.71 -8.20
C GLU A 402 -7.48 -18.84 -8.30
N GLY A 403 -8.26 -19.02 -9.37
CA GLY A 403 -9.49 -18.29 -9.66
C GLY A 403 -9.34 -17.27 -10.78
N SER A 404 -10.46 -16.71 -11.23
CA SER A 404 -10.52 -15.72 -12.31
C SER A 404 -10.27 -14.29 -11.83
N THR A 405 -10.41 -14.01 -10.53
CA THR A 405 -10.24 -12.65 -10.01
C THR A 405 -8.75 -12.31 -9.92
N ARG A 406 -8.38 -11.21 -10.60
CA ARG A 406 -7.01 -10.68 -10.63
C ARG A 406 -7.03 -9.21 -10.25
N ALA A 407 -6.26 -8.88 -9.22
CA ALA A 407 -5.92 -7.50 -8.90
C ALA A 407 -5.11 -6.89 -10.05
N ARG A 408 -5.49 -5.68 -10.50
CA ARG A 408 -4.69 -4.90 -11.47
C ARG A 408 -3.32 -4.52 -10.90
N GLY A 409 -3.26 -4.32 -9.59
CA GLY A 409 -2.07 -3.91 -8.87
C GLY A 409 -1.82 -2.39 -8.94
N GLY A 410 -1.19 -1.84 -7.90
CA GLY A 410 -0.91 -0.40 -7.78
C GLY A 410 -1.70 0.26 -6.65
N HIS A 411 -1.48 1.56 -6.48
CA HIS A 411 -2.19 2.39 -5.51
C HIS A 411 -3.67 2.57 -5.91
N PHE A 412 -4.55 2.67 -4.92
CA PHE A 412 -6.00 2.84 -5.10
C PHE A 412 -6.66 1.77 -5.99
N ALA A 413 -6.17 0.53 -5.88
CA ALA A 413 -6.59 -0.60 -6.72
C ALA A 413 -7.28 -1.73 -5.92
N GLU A 414 -7.87 -1.39 -4.77
CA GLU A 414 -8.48 -2.31 -3.80
C GLU A 414 -9.97 -2.64 -4.04
N ASP A 415 -10.61 -2.01 -5.03
CA ASP A 415 -12.02 -2.22 -5.36
C ASP A 415 -12.21 -3.32 -6.40
N TYR A 416 -12.23 -4.57 -5.93
CA TYR A 416 -12.58 -5.73 -6.73
C TYR A 416 -13.14 -6.86 -5.84
N ALA A 417 -13.96 -7.74 -6.42
CA ALA A 417 -14.71 -8.73 -5.67
C ALA A 417 -14.21 -10.15 -5.95
N TYR A 418 -13.84 -10.87 -4.89
CA TYR A 418 -13.56 -12.29 -4.99
C TYR A 418 -14.84 -13.12 -5.05
N THR A 419 -14.69 -14.33 -5.59
CA THR A 419 -15.74 -15.33 -5.68
C THR A 419 -15.33 -16.58 -4.90
N SER A 420 -16.29 -17.48 -4.68
CA SER A 420 -16.02 -18.81 -4.10
C SER A 420 -15.10 -19.71 -4.94
N SER A 421 -14.79 -19.29 -6.18
CA SER A 421 -13.80 -19.97 -7.05
C SER A 421 -12.36 -19.50 -6.83
N ASP A 422 -12.17 -18.38 -6.12
CA ASP A 422 -10.85 -17.85 -5.84
C ASP A 422 -10.22 -18.53 -4.63
N ILE A 423 -8.92 -18.86 -4.76
CA ILE A 423 -8.14 -19.51 -3.70
C ILE A 423 -6.86 -18.71 -3.47
N ARG A 424 -6.43 -18.58 -2.22
CA ARG A 424 -5.12 -18.00 -1.85
C ARG A 424 -4.26 -18.99 -1.07
N PHE A 425 -2.97 -19.00 -1.35
CA PHE A 425 -2.03 -19.95 -0.76
C PHE A 425 -1.01 -19.27 0.14
N THR A 426 -0.71 -19.93 1.25
CA THR A 426 0.43 -19.60 2.10
C THR A 426 1.17 -20.87 2.50
N TRP A 427 2.44 -20.72 2.89
CA TRP A 427 3.32 -21.83 3.19
C TRP A 427 4.09 -21.63 4.49
N LYS A 428 4.18 -22.68 5.29
CA LYS A 428 5.01 -22.69 6.51
C LYS A 428 5.50 -24.08 6.85
N ARG A 429 6.83 -24.25 6.91
CA ARG A 429 7.50 -25.45 7.48
C ARG A 429 6.92 -26.80 6.99
N GLY A 430 6.74 -26.96 5.67
CA GLY A 430 6.23 -28.22 5.10
C GLY A 430 4.70 -28.31 4.99
N VAL A 431 3.98 -27.29 5.48
CA VAL A 431 2.53 -27.19 5.43
C VAL A 431 2.12 -26.16 4.39
N LEU A 432 1.21 -26.56 3.50
CA LEU A 432 0.51 -25.67 2.59
C LEU A 432 -0.85 -25.31 3.21
N TYR A 433 -1.18 -24.03 3.21
CA TYR A 433 -2.52 -23.56 3.52
C TYR A 433 -3.18 -23.05 2.25
N ALA A 434 -4.44 -23.40 2.06
CA ALA A 434 -5.26 -22.95 0.95
C ALA A 434 -6.53 -22.33 1.49
N PHE A 435 -6.82 -21.09 1.11
CA PHE A 435 -7.98 -20.35 1.57
C PHE A 435 -8.95 -20.16 0.43
N ALA A 436 -10.10 -20.82 0.49
CA ALA A 436 -11.20 -20.55 -0.42
C ALA A 436 -11.85 -19.21 -0.03
N MET A 437 -11.94 -18.26 -0.96
CA MET A 437 -12.42 -16.89 -0.74
C MET A 437 -13.96 -16.80 -0.75
N GLY A 438 -14.60 -17.84 -0.22
CA GLY A 438 -16.03 -18.06 -0.22
C GLY A 438 -16.35 -19.56 -0.29
N ARG A 439 -17.57 -19.94 0.08
CA ARG A 439 -18.02 -21.32 0.04
C ARG A 439 -18.52 -21.70 -1.37
N PRO A 440 -17.96 -22.71 -2.04
CA PRO A 440 -18.50 -23.22 -3.30
C PRO A 440 -19.93 -23.74 -3.13
N GLU A 441 -20.83 -23.41 -4.07
CA GLU A 441 -22.26 -23.79 -4.00
C GLU A 441 -22.47 -25.31 -3.95
N ASN A 442 -21.65 -26.06 -4.69
CA ASN A 442 -21.68 -27.53 -4.72
C ASN A 442 -20.98 -28.17 -3.50
N GLY A 443 -20.53 -27.37 -2.53
CA GLY A 443 -19.83 -27.84 -1.33
C GLY A 443 -18.44 -28.43 -1.59
N THR A 444 -17.90 -28.33 -2.80
CA THR A 444 -16.65 -28.98 -3.20
C THR A 444 -15.64 -27.95 -3.70
N LEU A 445 -14.46 -27.93 -3.07
CA LEU A 445 -13.34 -27.11 -3.50
C LEU A 445 -12.41 -27.91 -4.41
N MET A 446 -12.00 -27.33 -5.53
CA MET A 446 -11.00 -27.90 -6.43
C MET A 446 -9.73 -27.06 -6.39
N ILE A 447 -8.60 -27.66 -6.03
CA ILE A 447 -7.28 -27.02 -5.99
C ILE A 447 -6.43 -27.60 -7.12
N ARG A 448 -6.40 -26.91 -8.26
CA ARG A 448 -5.79 -27.41 -9.50
C ARG A 448 -4.27 -27.45 -9.43
N SER A 449 -3.67 -26.56 -8.63
CA SER A 449 -2.22 -26.51 -8.40
C SER A 449 -1.67 -27.75 -7.70
N LEU A 450 -2.54 -28.63 -7.21
CA LEU A 450 -2.17 -29.91 -6.61
C LEU A 450 -2.55 -31.11 -7.49
N ALA A 451 -2.69 -30.93 -8.81
CA ALA A 451 -2.88 -32.02 -9.75
C ALA A 451 -1.70 -33.01 -9.74
N THR A 452 -1.99 -34.30 -9.90
CA THR A 452 -0.94 -35.32 -10.00
C THR A 452 -0.28 -35.27 -11.37
N THR A 453 1.00 -34.94 -11.42
CA THR A 453 1.84 -35.02 -12.62
C THR A 453 3.09 -35.87 -12.35
N ALA A 454 3.77 -36.31 -13.41
CA ALA A 454 5.00 -37.09 -13.27
C ALA A 454 6.05 -36.28 -12.48
N GLY A 455 6.52 -36.82 -11.36
CA GLY A 455 7.51 -36.17 -10.50
C GLY A 455 6.94 -35.26 -9.41
N ALA A 456 5.63 -34.99 -9.41
CA ALA A 456 5.00 -34.10 -8.43
C ALA A 456 5.11 -34.58 -6.98
N GLY A 457 4.77 -33.67 -6.07
CA GLY A 457 4.55 -34.00 -4.66
C GLY A 457 3.36 -34.93 -4.42
N ARG A 458 3.14 -35.29 -3.16
CA ARG A 458 2.00 -36.13 -2.74
C ARG A 458 1.33 -35.53 -1.53
N VAL A 459 0.01 -35.31 -1.62
CA VAL A 459 -0.82 -34.94 -0.47
C VAL A 459 -1.04 -36.17 0.41
N ARG A 460 -0.90 -36.02 1.72
CA ARG A 460 -1.10 -37.08 2.72
C ARG A 460 -2.27 -36.82 3.66
N ASN A 461 -2.52 -35.56 3.99
CA ASN A 461 -3.64 -35.19 4.85
C ASN A 461 -4.14 -33.79 4.52
N VAL A 462 -5.47 -33.63 4.58
CA VAL A 462 -6.18 -32.37 4.41
C VAL A 462 -7.15 -32.23 5.58
N SER A 463 -7.18 -31.06 6.20
CA SER A 463 -8.13 -30.70 7.26
C SER A 463 -8.58 -29.26 7.10
N VAL A 464 -9.79 -28.93 7.57
CA VAL A 464 -10.27 -27.54 7.63
C VAL A 464 -9.80 -26.89 8.94
N LEU A 465 -9.25 -25.68 8.86
CA LEU A 465 -8.85 -24.88 10.02
C LEU A 465 -10.08 -24.54 10.88
N GLY A 466 -9.94 -24.63 12.21
CA GLY A 466 -11.06 -24.43 13.15
C GLY A 466 -12.08 -25.58 13.22
N TYR A 467 -11.93 -26.64 12.42
CA TYR A 467 -12.85 -27.79 12.41
C TYR A 467 -12.14 -29.08 12.84
N ARG A 468 -12.78 -29.83 13.75
CA ARG A 468 -12.21 -31.08 14.31
C ARG A 468 -12.66 -32.35 13.60
N GLY A 469 -13.67 -32.27 12.73
CA GLY A 469 -14.18 -33.44 12.03
C GLY A 469 -13.29 -33.87 10.86
N LYS A 470 -13.53 -35.08 10.36
CA LYS A 470 -12.88 -35.58 9.15
C LYS A 470 -13.58 -34.99 7.93
N ILE A 471 -12.82 -34.82 6.85
CA ILE A 471 -13.33 -34.39 5.55
C ILE A 471 -12.93 -35.41 4.49
N GLU A 472 -13.73 -35.47 3.43
CA GLU A 472 -13.43 -36.29 2.27
C GLU A 472 -12.61 -35.47 1.26
N TRP A 473 -11.60 -36.09 0.69
CA TRP A 473 -10.80 -35.48 -0.36
C TRP A 473 -10.19 -36.56 -1.25
N ARG A 474 -9.93 -36.21 -2.50
CA ARG A 474 -9.18 -37.03 -3.45
C ARG A 474 -8.22 -36.17 -4.26
N GLN A 475 -7.08 -36.74 -4.64
CA GLN A 475 -6.11 -36.09 -5.50
C GLN A 475 -5.95 -36.90 -6.78
N ASP A 476 -6.12 -36.26 -7.93
CA ASP A 476 -6.00 -36.87 -9.25
C ASP A 476 -5.36 -35.90 -10.25
N ALA A 477 -5.43 -36.19 -11.55
CA ALA A 477 -4.83 -35.38 -12.60
C ALA A 477 -5.49 -34.00 -12.79
N GLU A 478 -6.69 -33.78 -12.24
CA GLU A 478 -7.38 -32.49 -12.31
C GLU A 478 -7.05 -31.57 -11.14
N GLY A 479 -6.64 -32.14 -10.00
CA GLY A 479 -6.32 -31.39 -8.79
C GLY A 479 -6.52 -32.17 -7.49
N LEU A 480 -6.47 -31.43 -6.38
CA LEU A 480 -6.98 -31.88 -5.09
C LEU A 480 -8.44 -31.43 -4.93
N GLN A 481 -9.37 -32.38 -4.97
CA GLN A 481 -10.77 -32.16 -4.68
C GLN A 481 -11.04 -32.37 -3.19
N VAL A 482 -11.71 -31.41 -2.55
CA VAL A 482 -12.03 -31.43 -1.12
C VAL A 482 -13.52 -31.19 -0.93
N THR A 483 -14.22 -32.14 -0.31
CA THR A 483 -15.64 -31.99 0.08
C THR A 483 -15.69 -31.25 1.41
N LEU A 484 -16.25 -30.05 1.41
CA LEU A 484 -16.39 -29.22 2.61
C LEU A 484 -17.51 -29.76 3.50
N PRO A 485 -17.33 -29.78 4.83
CA PRO A 485 -18.35 -30.28 5.74
C PRO A 485 -19.57 -29.35 5.75
N SER A 486 -20.77 -29.90 5.98
CA SER A 486 -22.01 -29.11 6.15
C SER A 486 -22.04 -28.28 7.44
N ALA A 487 -21.04 -28.41 8.31
CA ALA A 487 -20.88 -27.63 9.52
C ALA A 487 -20.84 -26.11 9.23
N PRO A 488 -21.25 -25.27 10.19
CA PRO A 488 -21.15 -23.82 10.08
C PRO A 488 -19.68 -23.40 10.15
N LEU A 489 -19.05 -23.33 8.98
CA LEU A 489 -17.74 -22.70 8.78
C LEU A 489 -17.94 -21.22 8.46
N SER A 490 -16.86 -20.45 8.43
CA SER A 490 -16.94 -19.07 7.93
C SER A 490 -17.36 -19.06 6.47
N ASP A 491 -18.40 -18.27 6.14
CA ASP A 491 -18.82 -18.04 4.76
C ASP A 491 -17.93 -17.01 4.04
N VAL A 492 -17.11 -16.27 4.79
CA VAL A 492 -16.17 -15.27 4.25
C VAL A 492 -14.98 -15.93 3.57
N ALA A 493 -14.29 -16.81 4.30
CA ALA A 493 -13.18 -17.59 3.77
C ALA A 493 -12.91 -18.84 4.60
N ILE A 494 -12.63 -19.95 3.92
CA ILE A 494 -12.41 -21.26 4.54
C ILE A 494 -10.95 -21.66 4.35
N GLY A 495 -10.20 -21.76 5.44
CA GLY A 495 -8.81 -22.21 5.44
C GLY A 495 -8.68 -23.73 5.50
N LEU A 496 -7.87 -24.29 4.61
CA LEU A 496 -7.44 -25.68 4.61
C LEU A 496 -5.99 -25.78 5.05
N LYS A 497 -5.67 -26.85 5.78
CA LYS A 497 -4.31 -27.26 6.13
C LYS A 497 -3.97 -28.55 5.39
N ILE A 498 -2.95 -28.47 4.54
CA ILE A 498 -2.53 -29.54 3.63
C ILE A 498 -1.11 -29.96 3.99
N THR A 499 -0.92 -31.25 4.23
CA THR A 499 0.39 -31.83 4.54
C THR A 499 0.69 -33.00 3.62
N GLY A 500 1.98 -33.24 3.38
CA GLY A 500 2.42 -34.21 2.39
C GLY A 500 3.94 -34.21 2.21
N SER A 501 4.39 -34.85 1.14
CA SER A 501 5.80 -34.89 0.75
C SER A 501 6.01 -34.07 -0.52
N ARG A 502 7.10 -33.30 -0.59
CA ARG A 502 7.48 -32.53 -1.78
C ARG A 502 6.36 -31.61 -2.29
N LEU A 503 5.62 -30.99 -1.37
CA LEU A 503 4.50 -30.08 -1.72
C LEU A 503 4.94 -28.80 -2.44
N ARG A 504 6.24 -28.57 -2.64
CA ARG A 504 6.76 -27.48 -3.47
C ARG A 504 7.26 -27.94 -4.84
N ASP A 505 7.11 -29.23 -5.16
CA ASP A 505 7.52 -29.82 -6.44
C ASP A 505 6.32 -29.96 -7.39
N PHE A 506 5.14 -29.44 -7.00
CA PHE A 506 4.01 -29.33 -7.92
C PHE A 506 4.28 -28.21 -8.92
N THR A 507 3.79 -28.42 -10.15
CA THR A 507 3.74 -27.38 -11.17
C THR A 507 2.29 -26.87 -11.21
N PRO A 508 2.01 -25.65 -10.72
CA PRO A 508 0.70 -25.05 -10.88
C PRO A 508 0.30 -25.07 -12.37
N PRO A 509 -0.98 -25.36 -12.69
CA PRO A 509 -1.43 -25.28 -14.07
C PRO A 509 -1.23 -23.85 -14.58
N GLU A 510 -0.91 -23.74 -15.87
CA GLU A 510 -0.99 -22.45 -16.55
C GLU A 510 -2.38 -21.83 -16.30
N PRO A 511 -2.49 -20.50 -16.12
CA PRO A 511 -3.79 -19.84 -16.00
C PRO A 511 -4.73 -20.35 -17.08
N GLN A 512 -5.95 -20.78 -16.72
CA GLN A 512 -6.93 -21.26 -17.70
C GLN A 512 -7.22 -20.14 -18.70
N ALA A 513 -6.60 -20.22 -19.87
CA ALA A 513 -6.81 -19.25 -20.95
C ALA A 513 -8.15 -19.53 -21.62
N THR A 514 -8.95 -18.49 -21.84
CA THR A 514 -10.11 -18.55 -22.73
C THR A 514 -9.64 -19.05 -24.10
N ILE A 515 -10.31 -20.06 -24.64
CA ILE A 515 -10.05 -20.52 -26.02
C ILE A 515 -10.78 -19.58 -26.96
N VAL A 516 -10.04 -18.87 -27.80
CA VAL A 516 -10.59 -17.99 -28.83
C VAL A 516 -10.96 -18.82 -30.06
N GLU A 517 -12.24 -18.77 -30.42
CA GLU A 517 -12.79 -19.45 -31.60
C GLU A 517 -12.54 -18.62 -32.87
N ALA A 518 -12.37 -19.31 -34.00
CA ALA A 518 -12.19 -18.66 -35.30
C ALA A 518 -13.47 -17.95 -35.75
N GLN A 519 -13.33 -16.78 -36.38
CA GLN A 519 -14.40 -16.12 -37.12
C GLN A 519 -14.76 -16.91 -38.39
N PRO A 520 -15.93 -16.65 -39.02
CA PRO A 520 -16.34 -17.36 -40.24
C PRO A 520 -15.34 -17.29 -41.39
N ASP A 521 -14.52 -16.25 -41.46
CA ASP A 521 -13.47 -16.06 -42.46
C ASP A 521 -12.12 -16.74 -42.08
N GLY A 522 -12.08 -17.46 -40.96
CA GLY A 522 -10.90 -18.13 -40.44
C GLY A 522 -9.95 -17.22 -39.65
N SER A 523 -10.28 -15.94 -39.48
CA SER A 523 -9.49 -15.00 -38.68
C SER A 523 -9.81 -15.07 -37.18
N PHE A 524 -8.94 -14.48 -36.37
CA PHE A 524 -9.09 -14.34 -34.93
C PHE A 524 -8.85 -12.89 -34.55
N THR A 525 -9.75 -12.31 -33.76
CA THR A 525 -9.53 -11.04 -33.07
C THR A 525 -9.33 -11.37 -31.61
N LEU A 526 -8.16 -11.04 -31.07
CA LEU A 526 -7.76 -11.45 -29.72
C LEU A 526 -7.94 -10.28 -28.78
N LYS A 527 -8.78 -10.48 -27.77
CA LYS A 527 -8.99 -9.47 -26.75
C LYS A 527 -7.88 -9.52 -25.72
N ILE A 528 -7.58 -8.37 -25.13
CA ILE A 528 -6.57 -8.26 -24.09
C ILE A 528 -6.99 -9.03 -22.83
N GLU A 529 -8.29 -9.08 -22.50
CA GLU A 529 -8.78 -9.85 -21.35
C GLU A 529 -8.63 -11.37 -21.49
N ASP A 530 -8.55 -11.89 -22.72
CA ASP A 530 -8.38 -13.33 -23.00
C ASP A 530 -6.91 -13.77 -22.95
N ALA A 531 -6.00 -12.82 -22.74
CA ALA A 531 -4.56 -13.07 -22.74
C ALA A 531 -4.12 -13.76 -21.44
N ALA A 532 -3.45 -14.90 -21.57
CA ALA A 532 -2.70 -15.49 -20.47
C ALA A 532 -1.39 -14.70 -20.30
N LEU A 533 -1.25 -14.04 -19.15
CA LEU A 533 -0.07 -13.27 -18.78
C LEU A 533 0.87 -14.13 -17.95
N HIS A 534 2.13 -14.14 -18.34
CA HIS A 534 3.17 -14.93 -17.73
C HIS A 534 4.25 -14.01 -17.22
N GLY A 535 4.45 -14.02 -15.91
CA GLY A 535 5.30 -13.05 -15.24
C GLY A 535 4.51 -11.89 -14.63
N PRO A 536 5.14 -11.14 -13.72
CA PRO A 536 4.48 -10.19 -12.84
C PRO A 536 4.26 -8.77 -13.41
N GLY A 537 4.97 -8.40 -14.46
CA GLY A 537 5.10 -7.03 -14.97
C GLY A 537 4.01 -6.64 -15.97
N ILE A 538 3.68 -7.53 -16.91
CA ILE A 538 2.69 -7.24 -17.97
C ILE A 538 1.30 -7.03 -17.36
N ARG A 539 0.61 -5.96 -17.77
CA ARG A 539 -0.73 -5.62 -17.28
C ARG A 539 -1.66 -5.19 -18.41
N PRO A 540 -2.94 -5.57 -18.38
CA PRO A 540 -3.97 -4.92 -19.17
C PRO A 540 -4.12 -3.47 -18.70
N GLU A 541 -4.04 -2.55 -19.65
CA GLU A 541 -4.28 -1.13 -19.46
C GLU A 541 -5.26 -0.63 -20.50
N ARG A 542 -5.94 0.47 -20.19
CA ARG A 542 -6.66 1.25 -21.18
C ARG A 542 -6.03 2.63 -21.26
N ARG A 543 -5.51 2.98 -22.43
CA ARG A 543 -4.96 4.31 -22.70
C ARG A 543 -5.71 4.94 -23.87
N GLY A 544 -6.35 6.06 -23.60
CA GLY A 544 -7.33 6.65 -24.52
C GLY A 544 -8.51 5.71 -24.77
N ASP A 545 -8.77 5.41 -26.03
CA ASP A 545 -9.83 4.51 -26.50
C ASP A 545 -9.37 3.06 -26.71
N ARG A 546 -8.11 2.74 -26.39
CA ARG A 546 -7.49 1.45 -26.71
C ARG A 546 -7.11 0.63 -25.46
N ASP A 547 -7.59 -0.60 -25.43
CA ASP A 547 -7.13 -1.61 -24.48
C ASP A 547 -5.80 -2.21 -24.98
N ASN A 548 -4.81 -2.31 -24.10
CA ASN A 548 -3.46 -2.77 -24.43
C ASN A 548 -2.86 -3.57 -23.27
N LEU A 549 -1.77 -4.28 -23.56
CA LEU A 549 -0.88 -4.87 -22.58
C LEU A 549 0.34 -3.98 -22.44
N GLY A 550 0.41 -3.26 -21.33
CA GLY A 550 1.53 -2.39 -20.98
C GLY A 550 2.32 -2.92 -19.79
N PHE A 551 3.20 -2.08 -19.26
CA PHE A 551 4.16 -2.43 -18.19
C PHE A 551 5.03 -3.66 -18.52
N TRP A 552 5.21 -3.96 -19.80
CA TRP A 552 6.02 -5.09 -20.23
C TRP A 552 7.50 -4.74 -20.25
N ASP A 553 8.08 -4.52 -19.07
CA ASP A 553 9.47 -4.09 -18.87
C ASP A 553 10.43 -5.23 -18.52
N SER A 554 9.90 -6.34 -17.99
CA SER A 554 10.66 -7.53 -17.64
C SER A 554 10.91 -8.43 -18.84
N ALA A 555 12.18 -8.80 -19.03
CA ALA A 555 12.63 -9.77 -20.02
C ALA A 555 12.17 -11.22 -19.73
N GLY A 556 11.70 -11.49 -18.50
CA GLY A 556 11.15 -12.79 -18.11
C GLY A 556 9.66 -12.95 -18.41
N ASP A 557 8.99 -11.86 -18.78
CA ASP A 557 7.55 -11.84 -18.92
C ASP A 557 7.12 -12.07 -20.36
N TRP A 558 5.96 -12.69 -20.54
CA TRP A 558 5.41 -12.98 -21.86
C TRP A 558 3.90 -13.12 -21.83
N VAL A 559 3.29 -13.09 -23.01
CA VAL A 559 1.83 -13.23 -23.16
C VAL A 559 1.47 -14.28 -24.18
N SER A 560 0.32 -14.92 -23.99
CA SER A 560 -0.22 -15.86 -24.97
C SER A 560 -1.74 -15.91 -25.03
N TRP A 561 -2.24 -16.40 -26.16
CA TRP A 561 -3.64 -16.77 -26.37
C TRP A 561 -3.76 -18.22 -26.81
N LYS A 562 -4.83 -18.89 -26.38
CA LYS A 562 -5.24 -20.20 -26.90
C LYS A 562 -6.24 -19.99 -28.03
N LEU A 563 -5.97 -20.58 -29.18
CA LEU A 563 -6.79 -20.45 -30.39
C LEU A 563 -7.30 -21.82 -30.79
N ARG A 564 -8.58 -21.94 -31.15
CA ARG A 564 -9.11 -23.14 -31.80
C ARG A 564 -9.18 -22.93 -33.30
N VAL A 565 -8.23 -23.55 -34.00
CA VAL A 565 -8.12 -23.46 -35.46
C VAL A 565 -8.89 -24.58 -36.12
N THR A 566 -9.78 -24.24 -37.05
CA THR A 566 -10.57 -25.20 -37.84
C THR A 566 -9.99 -25.44 -39.24
N GLN A 567 -9.13 -24.55 -39.74
CA GLN A 567 -8.54 -24.61 -41.07
C GLN A 567 -7.00 -24.64 -41.03
N VAL A 568 -6.38 -25.57 -41.75
CA VAL A 568 -4.91 -25.62 -41.92
C VAL A 568 -4.47 -24.66 -43.02
N GLY A 569 -3.26 -24.12 -42.93
CA GLY A 569 -2.74 -23.21 -43.95
C GLY A 569 -1.80 -22.13 -43.41
N PRO A 570 -1.42 -21.16 -44.26
CA PRO A 570 -0.61 -20.02 -43.85
C PRO A 570 -1.45 -19.00 -43.07
N TYR A 571 -0.93 -18.54 -41.94
CA TYR A 571 -1.53 -17.48 -41.12
C TYR A 571 -0.55 -16.32 -40.92
N GLU A 572 -1.06 -15.10 -40.82
CA GLU A 572 -0.29 -13.93 -40.39
C GLU A 572 -0.79 -13.46 -39.03
N VAL A 573 0.14 -13.01 -38.19
CA VAL A 573 -0.17 -12.35 -36.92
C VAL A 573 -0.02 -10.85 -37.15
N ARG A 574 -1.08 -10.08 -36.85
CA ARG A 574 -1.10 -8.63 -36.94
C ARG A 574 -1.33 -8.05 -35.55
N PHE A 575 -0.59 -7.01 -35.20
CA PHE A 575 -0.71 -6.38 -33.89
C PHE A 575 -0.17 -4.95 -33.95
N MET A 576 -0.44 -4.20 -32.89
CA MET A 576 0.00 -2.83 -32.71
C MET A 576 0.96 -2.76 -31.53
N CYS A 577 2.07 -2.05 -31.67
CA CYS A 577 3.00 -1.81 -30.57
C CYS A 577 3.36 -0.33 -30.40
N ALA A 578 3.56 0.12 -29.16
CA ALA A 578 4.09 1.44 -28.84
C ALA A 578 5.31 1.30 -27.92
N THR A 579 6.36 2.10 -28.15
CA THR A 579 7.54 2.17 -27.29
C THR A 579 8.33 3.46 -27.53
N PRO A 580 8.78 4.17 -26.49
CA PRO A 580 9.69 5.30 -26.65
C PRO A 580 11.12 4.86 -26.97
N HIS A 581 11.42 3.56 -26.89
CA HIS A 581 12.78 3.04 -27.00
C HIS A 581 13.12 2.59 -28.43
N SER A 582 14.32 2.91 -28.90
CA SER A 582 14.89 2.31 -30.10
C SER A 582 15.45 0.91 -29.80
N GLY A 583 15.44 0.04 -30.80
CA GLY A 583 16.02 -1.32 -30.72
C GLY A 583 15.16 -2.36 -30.00
N ALA A 584 13.90 -2.07 -29.70
CA ALA A 584 12.96 -3.06 -29.20
C ALA A 584 12.70 -4.17 -30.23
N ALA A 585 12.57 -5.42 -29.78
CA ALA A 585 12.28 -6.56 -30.65
C ALA A 585 11.39 -7.57 -29.95
N LEU A 586 10.42 -8.14 -30.69
CA LEU A 586 9.42 -9.06 -30.19
C LEU A 586 9.51 -10.39 -30.92
N SER A 587 9.52 -11.49 -30.18
CA SER A 587 9.41 -12.83 -30.71
C SER A 587 7.94 -13.25 -30.72
N VAL A 588 7.40 -13.54 -31.90
CA VAL A 588 6.06 -14.09 -32.11
C VAL A 588 6.17 -15.57 -32.44
N GLU A 589 5.47 -16.40 -31.68
CA GLU A 589 5.40 -17.84 -31.87
C GLU A 589 3.96 -18.28 -32.13
N LEU A 590 3.74 -19.02 -33.22
CA LEU A 590 2.44 -19.60 -33.56
C LEU A 590 2.64 -21.05 -34.00
N SER A 591 1.89 -21.98 -33.39
CA SER A 591 1.96 -23.41 -33.70
C SER A 591 3.40 -23.99 -33.63
N GLY A 592 4.20 -23.52 -32.67
CA GLY A 592 5.59 -23.92 -32.44
C GLY A 592 6.63 -23.32 -33.40
N ALA A 593 6.22 -22.50 -34.37
CA ALA A 593 7.14 -21.75 -35.23
C ALA A 593 7.35 -20.35 -34.67
N LYS A 594 8.61 -19.96 -34.48
CA LYS A 594 9.03 -18.69 -33.87
C LYS A 594 9.59 -17.73 -34.94
N LYS A 595 9.18 -16.47 -34.93
CA LYS A 595 9.71 -15.37 -35.76
C LYS A 595 9.94 -14.15 -34.89
N THR A 596 11.11 -13.51 -35.00
CA THR A 596 11.43 -12.28 -34.27
C THR A 596 11.33 -11.08 -35.19
N VAL A 597 10.74 -9.99 -34.71
CA VAL A 597 10.51 -8.75 -35.46
C VAL A 597 10.97 -7.55 -34.64
N ALA A 598 11.54 -6.54 -35.30
CA ALA A 598 11.85 -5.27 -34.67
C ALA A 598 10.56 -4.48 -34.40
N VAL A 599 10.48 -3.84 -33.23
CA VAL A 599 9.39 -2.94 -32.87
C VAL A 599 9.88 -1.50 -33.12
N PRO A 600 9.28 -0.74 -34.05
CA PRO A 600 9.69 0.62 -34.32
C PRO A 600 9.46 1.53 -33.10
N ALA A 601 10.43 2.38 -32.78
CA ALA A 601 10.25 3.41 -31.76
C ALA A 601 9.16 4.40 -32.20
N SER A 602 8.18 4.60 -31.34
CA SER A 602 7.11 5.57 -31.54
C SER A 602 7.37 6.89 -30.80
N GLY A 603 8.27 6.91 -29.82
CA GLY A 603 8.59 8.10 -29.02
C GLY A 603 7.64 8.35 -27.85
N SER A 604 6.57 7.56 -27.72
CA SER A 604 5.63 7.60 -26.60
C SER A 604 5.05 6.21 -26.33
N TRP A 605 4.33 6.07 -25.21
CA TRP A 605 3.62 4.84 -24.85
C TRP A 605 2.26 4.69 -25.54
N ASP A 606 1.82 5.73 -26.26
CA ASP A 606 0.44 5.87 -26.76
C ASP A 606 0.38 5.97 -28.28
N GLU A 607 1.50 6.16 -28.96
CA GLU A 607 1.59 6.13 -30.41
C GLU A 607 1.89 4.73 -30.91
N TYR A 608 0.86 4.04 -31.41
CA TYR A 608 0.99 2.65 -31.86
C TYR A 608 1.41 2.55 -33.32
N ARG A 609 2.29 1.58 -33.60
CA ARG A 609 2.75 1.19 -34.95
C ARG A 609 2.25 -0.22 -35.27
N SER A 610 1.71 -0.38 -36.46
CA SER A 610 1.23 -1.67 -36.95
C SER A 610 2.38 -2.58 -37.36
N ILE A 611 2.33 -3.83 -36.93
CA ILE A 611 3.31 -4.85 -37.22
C ILE A 611 2.60 -6.11 -37.73
N VAL A 612 3.13 -6.70 -38.80
CA VAL A 612 2.65 -7.95 -39.39
C VAL A 612 3.79 -8.95 -39.40
N VAL A 613 3.56 -10.13 -38.84
CA VAL A 613 4.55 -11.23 -38.77
C VAL A 613 3.94 -12.48 -39.39
N GLY A 614 4.66 -13.08 -40.34
CA GLY A 614 4.15 -14.27 -41.02
C GLY A 614 4.80 -14.50 -42.38
N PRO A 615 4.24 -15.42 -43.19
CA PRO A 615 3.21 -16.38 -42.77
C PRO A 615 3.79 -17.44 -41.80
N PHE A 616 2.94 -18.00 -40.94
CA PHE A 616 3.18 -19.16 -40.09
C PHE A 616 2.36 -20.34 -40.65
N GLN A 617 2.97 -21.51 -40.76
CA GLN A 617 2.29 -22.68 -41.33
C GLN A 617 1.61 -23.50 -40.23
N VAL A 618 0.28 -23.48 -40.18
CA VAL A 618 -0.52 -24.31 -39.27
C VAL A 618 -0.87 -25.61 -39.98
N LYS A 619 -0.31 -26.73 -39.49
CA LYS A 619 -0.36 -28.04 -40.17
C LYS A 619 -1.52 -28.93 -39.74
N LYS A 620 -2.18 -28.61 -38.63
CA LYS A 620 -3.29 -29.41 -38.07
C LYS A 620 -4.35 -28.48 -37.48
N ALA A 621 -5.62 -28.82 -37.68
CA ALA A 621 -6.73 -28.23 -36.95
C ALA A 621 -6.70 -28.69 -35.48
N GLY A 622 -7.25 -27.87 -34.59
CA GLY A 622 -7.26 -28.09 -33.15
C GLY A 622 -6.79 -26.86 -32.37
N GLU A 623 -6.51 -27.06 -31.09
CA GLU A 623 -6.04 -26.00 -30.20
C GLU A 623 -4.56 -25.72 -30.41
N ILE A 624 -4.23 -24.46 -30.67
CA ILE A 624 -2.86 -23.97 -30.77
C ILE A 624 -2.65 -22.78 -29.85
N THR A 625 -1.40 -22.39 -29.65
CA THR A 625 -1.02 -21.22 -28.83
C THR A 625 -0.34 -20.19 -29.72
N LEU A 626 -0.82 -18.94 -29.62
CA LEU A 626 -0.08 -17.76 -30.05
C LEU A 626 0.65 -17.21 -28.84
N ALA A 627 1.95 -16.94 -28.94
CA ALA A 627 2.73 -16.37 -27.86
C ALA A 627 3.60 -15.21 -28.35
N PHE A 628 3.73 -14.20 -27.51
CA PHE A 628 4.66 -13.08 -27.70
C PHE A 628 5.67 -13.08 -26.55
N ARG A 629 6.95 -12.97 -26.88
CA ARG A 629 8.07 -12.96 -25.94
C ARG A 629 9.02 -11.81 -26.25
N PRO A 630 9.82 -11.34 -25.28
CA PRO A 630 11.00 -10.57 -25.57
C PRO A 630 11.85 -11.22 -26.66
N GLY A 631 12.24 -10.44 -27.68
CA GLY A 631 13.03 -10.94 -28.80
C GLY A 631 14.39 -11.46 -28.36
N ASP A 632 15.04 -10.72 -27.47
CA ASP A 632 16.26 -11.11 -26.75
C ASP A 632 16.16 -10.61 -25.30
N PRO A 633 16.21 -11.52 -24.30
CA PRO A 633 16.15 -11.13 -22.89
C PRO A 633 17.26 -10.17 -22.45
N MET A 634 18.45 -10.22 -23.07
CA MET A 634 19.59 -9.38 -22.67
C MET A 634 19.48 -7.94 -23.18
N THR A 635 18.71 -7.72 -24.24
CA THR A 635 18.55 -6.41 -24.87
C THR A 635 17.10 -5.91 -24.85
N TRP A 636 16.24 -6.54 -24.03
CA TRP A 636 14.82 -6.23 -23.97
C TRP A 636 14.58 -4.75 -23.68
N LYS A 637 13.56 -4.21 -24.35
CA LYS A 637 13.06 -2.85 -24.16
C LYS A 637 11.57 -2.93 -23.98
N ALA A 638 11.06 -2.13 -23.04
CA ALA A 638 9.64 -2.13 -22.71
C ALA A 638 8.77 -1.71 -23.90
N ILE A 639 7.61 -2.34 -24.03
CA ILE A 639 6.61 -2.06 -25.07
C ILE A 639 5.20 -2.07 -24.48
N ASN A 640 4.26 -1.44 -25.19
CA ASN A 640 2.83 -1.73 -25.10
C ASN A 640 2.39 -2.53 -26.33
N LEU A 641 1.53 -3.54 -26.14
CA LEU A 641 0.99 -4.41 -27.20
C LEU A 641 -0.55 -4.28 -27.27
N ALA A 642 -1.12 -4.07 -28.44
CA ALA A 642 -2.56 -3.91 -28.64
C ALA A 642 -3.04 -4.52 -29.96
N ASP A 643 -4.37 -4.58 -30.15
CA ASP A 643 -5.07 -4.97 -31.40
C ASP A 643 -4.52 -6.24 -32.06
N VAL A 644 -4.38 -7.31 -31.29
CA VAL A 644 -3.81 -8.56 -31.79
C VAL A 644 -4.85 -9.33 -32.61
N SER A 645 -4.46 -9.76 -33.81
CA SER A 645 -5.26 -10.62 -34.67
C SER A 645 -4.42 -11.65 -35.39
N VAL A 646 -5.04 -12.78 -35.73
CA VAL A 646 -4.42 -13.83 -36.55
C VAL A 646 -5.31 -14.03 -37.77
N VAL A 647 -4.76 -13.88 -38.98
CA VAL A 647 -5.53 -13.86 -40.22
C VAL A 647 -5.05 -14.98 -41.13
N ALA A 648 -5.97 -15.81 -41.62
CA ALA A 648 -5.67 -16.81 -42.64
C ALA A 648 -5.27 -16.11 -43.94
N LYS A 649 -4.16 -16.52 -44.56
CA LYS A 649 -3.84 -16.13 -45.93
C LYS A 649 -4.53 -17.09 -46.89
N GLN A 650 -5.44 -16.55 -47.69
CA GLN A 650 -6.04 -17.25 -48.82
C GLN A 650 -4.99 -17.52 -49.91
#